data_AF-A0A1I4DIZ9-F1
#
_entry.id   AF-A0A1I4DIZ9-F1
#
_cell.length_a   1.000
_cell.length_b   1.000
_cell.length_c   1.000
_cell.angle_alpha   90.00
_cell.angle_beta   90.00
_cell.angle_gamma   90.00
#
_symmetry.space_group_name_H-M   'P 1'
#
loop_
_entity.id
_entity.type
_entity.pdbx_description
1 polymer ?
#
loop_
_entity_poly.entity_id
_entity_poly.type
_entity_poly.pdbx_seq_one_letter_code
_entity_poly.pdbx_strand_id
1 'polypeptide(L)'
;MNAYFATCPKGLEYLLRDELVAMGAQDVREALAGVYFSGTLETGYRACLWSRLASRILMPLAEFDAADDDALYTGVQAIDWSLHLAAHATLAVDAHTAQSKLTHSQFIAQRVKDAVVDQFRQKDGTRPGVDTDEPDVRINLHLRRDRAIVSLDLAGSPLHRRGWRELQGEAPLKENLAAAILLRARWPETYAAGGALLDPMCGSGTLLIEGAWMAADVAPGLHRDYYGFLGWQQHDIALWRGLLDEARQRAEAGLRSLRPCFFGSDADPRMVQTAKRNAQEAGVAGFFTLEKRDVAHAAPPPGVTTGLVVTNPPYGERLGERAQMPALYRAVGDTLRTRFTGWRAAVLAGDAELGRALALRADKKYALYNGALETVLLTFELHARDETPREAKPLSPGAQMLKNRLEKNLRHLRKRVQREGIQCWRGYDQDLPEYAVAIDVYGDTRGHDHLHIQEYRAPAEIPVETARARLREVVRVAGEVFGVPRERIALKMRERGKGGSKYGQFDQRGEFIDVEEGALTFRVNLTDYLDTGLFLDHRLVRAKLRELAKDRRFLNLFAYTATASVYAAAGGARDTTSVDLSATYLDWASRNLALNGFTGAKHRLMQADALAFLQRDQTHYGLIYVDPPTFSNSKRADDFDVQRDHVKLLEACGERLAGDGVIVFSNNFRRFKLDHEALAERFEIEDWSAPSIPFDFARRADIHGCWLLRPHRPDVDVNPWDGARIKK
;
A
#
# COMPACT_ATOMS: atom_id res chain seq x y z
N MET A 1 52.08 -0.29 -5.41
CA MET A 1 50.65 -0.68 -5.38
C MET A 1 49.95 0.25 -4.43
N ASN A 2 48.79 0.76 -4.82
CA ASN A 2 47.97 1.70 -4.06
C ASN A 2 46.79 0.95 -3.45
N ALA A 3 46.31 1.46 -2.31
CA ALA A 3 45.03 1.03 -1.73
C ALA A 3 43.90 1.90 -2.28
N TYR A 4 42.71 1.31 -2.42
CA TYR A 4 41.51 1.96 -2.90
C TYR A 4 40.28 1.50 -2.12
N PHE A 5 39.24 2.32 -2.15
CA PHE A 5 37.91 1.99 -1.67
C PHE A 5 36.86 2.40 -2.70
N ALA A 6 36.15 1.43 -3.26
CA ALA A 6 35.02 1.68 -4.15
C ALA A 6 33.73 1.69 -3.33
N THR A 7 33.04 2.83 -3.29
CA THR A 7 31.72 2.92 -2.64
C THR A 7 30.63 2.35 -3.55
N CYS A 8 29.56 1.78 -2.99
CA CYS A 8 28.39 1.34 -3.75
C CYS A 8 27.11 1.44 -2.91
N PRO A 9 25.92 1.40 -3.53
CA PRO A 9 24.69 1.13 -2.81
C PRO A 9 24.79 -0.16 -1.99
N LYS A 10 24.12 -0.18 -0.83
CA LYS A 10 24.04 -1.38 0.03
C LYS A 10 23.44 -2.56 -0.75
N GLY A 11 23.95 -3.76 -0.49
CA GLY A 11 23.51 -5.00 -1.15
C GLY A 11 24.23 -5.30 -2.49
N LEU A 12 25.07 -4.38 -2.97
CA LEU A 12 25.84 -4.54 -4.22
C LEU A 12 27.30 -4.93 -3.99
N GLU A 13 27.77 -5.01 -2.76
CA GLU A 13 29.16 -5.20 -2.37
C GLU A 13 29.78 -6.44 -3.05
N TYR A 14 29.06 -7.56 -3.04
CA TYR A 14 29.53 -8.81 -3.66
C TYR A 14 29.63 -8.71 -5.19
N LEU A 15 28.70 -8.02 -5.85
CA LEU A 15 28.77 -7.83 -7.30
C LEU A 15 29.92 -6.89 -7.68
N LEU A 16 30.11 -5.82 -6.90
CA LEU A 16 31.21 -4.88 -7.10
C LEU A 16 32.57 -5.55 -6.87
N ARG A 17 32.68 -6.44 -5.87
CA ARG A 17 33.89 -7.26 -5.67
C ARG A 17 34.22 -8.05 -6.94
N ASP A 18 33.25 -8.78 -7.47
CA ASP A 18 33.46 -9.62 -8.65
C ASP A 18 33.86 -8.78 -9.87
N GLU A 19 33.25 -7.59 -10.04
CA GLU A 19 33.61 -6.62 -11.09
C GLU A 19 35.05 -6.11 -10.93
N LEU A 20 35.47 -5.73 -9.71
CA LEU A 20 36.82 -5.25 -9.43
C LEU A 20 37.89 -6.34 -9.66
N VAL A 21 37.61 -7.57 -9.23
CA VAL A 21 38.50 -8.72 -9.49
C VAL A 21 38.67 -8.95 -10.99
N ALA A 22 37.58 -8.87 -11.76
CA ALA A 22 37.64 -8.99 -13.21
C ALA A 22 38.46 -7.87 -13.89
N MET A 23 38.60 -6.71 -13.24
CA MET A 23 39.44 -5.59 -13.68
C MET A 23 40.89 -5.67 -13.18
N GLY A 24 41.29 -6.79 -12.56
CA GLY A 24 42.66 -7.01 -12.08
C GLY A 24 42.96 -6.43 -10.70
N ALA A 25 41.93 -6.08 -9.92
CA ALA A 25 42.12 -5.66 -8.54
C ALA A 25 42.59 -6.82 -7.64
N GLN A 26 43.43 -6.49 -6.67
CA GLN A 26 44.00 -7.41 -5.68
C GLN A 26 43.45 -7.08 -4.29
N ASP A 27 43.67 -7.98 -3.31
CA ASP A 27 43.24 -7.84 -1.91
C ASP A 27 41.79 -7.38 -1.74
N VAL A 28 40.90 -7.86 -2.61
CA VAL A 28 39.54 -7.35 -2.72
C VAL A 28 38.71 -7.85 -1.54
N ARG A 29 38.23 -6.93 -0.70
CA ARG A 29 37.48 -7.22 0.52
C ARG A 29 36.23 -6.35 0.62
N GLU A 30 35.08 -7.00 0.76
CA GLU A 30 33.81 -6.32 0.97
C GLU A 30 33.77 -5.58 2.32
N ALA A 31 33.10 -4.43 2.33
CA ALA A 31 32.76 -3.68 3.52
C ALA A 31 31.33 -3.13 3.37
N LEU A 32 30.74 -2.60 4.44
CA LEU A 32 29.40 -2.04 4.35
C LEU A 32 29.35 -0.91 3.31
N ALA A 33 28.50 -1.04 2.29
CA ALA A 33 28.32 -0.06 1.21
C ALA A 33 29.61 0.24 0.40
N GLY A 34 30.51 -0.74 0.28
CA GLY A 34 31.68 -0.61 -0.60
C GLY A 34 32.63 -1.80 -0.55
N VAL A 35 33.75 -1.67 -1.26
CA VAL A 35 34.76 -2.72 -1.41
C VAL A 35 36.14 -2.08 -1.32
N TYR A 36 36.97 -2.58 -0.40
CA TYR A 36 38.40 -2.28 -0.37
C TYR A 36 39.12 -3.12 -1.41
N PHE A 37 40.10 -2.55 -2.09
CA PHE A 37 40.95 -3.27 -3.02
C PHE A 37 42.32 -2.60 -3.15
N SER A 38 43.30 -3.33 -3.69
CA SER A 38 44.63 -2.84 -4.01
C SER A 38 44.91 -2.99 -5.51
N GLY A 39 45.82 -2.19 -6.05
CA GLY A 39 46.18 -2.27 -7.46
C GLY A 39 47.21 -1.23 -7.89
N THR A 40 47.49 -1.16 -9.19
CA THR A 40 48.28 -0.07 -9.78
C THR A 40 47.38 1.15 -9.98
N LEU A 41 47.97 2.29 -10.37
CA LEU A 41 47.19 3.45 -10.80
C LEU A 41 46.27 3.12 -11.99
N GLU A 42 46.74 2.25 -12.89
CA GLU A 42 45.92 1.72 -14.00
C GLU A 42 44.66 1.01 -13.47
N THR A 43 44.77 0.19 -12.43
CA THR A 43 43.61 -0.47 -11.80
C THR A 43 42.62 0.57 -11.27
N GLY A 44 43.08 1.64 -10.63
CA GLY A 44 42.24 2.75 -10.15
C GLY A 44 41.52 3.49 -11.28
N TYR A 45 42.22 3.79 -12.38
CA TYR A 45 41.63 4.39 -13.57
C TYR A 45 40.64 3.46 -14.28
N ARG A 46 40.98 2.17 -14.41
CA ARG A 46 40.05 1.16 -14.94
C ARG A 46 38.78 1.09 -14.11
N ALA A 47 38.88 1.08 -12.77
CA ALA A 47 37.71 1.11 -11.92
C ALA A 47 36.84 2.36 -12.13
N CYS A 48 37.43 3.53 -12.36
CA CYS A 48 36.69 4.77 -12.67
C CYS A 48 36.01 4.73 -14.05
N LEU A 49 36.64 4.10 -15.05
CA LEU A 49 36.16 4.06 -16.43
C LEU A 49 35.14 2.94 -16.66
N TRP A 50 35.38 1.77 -16.09
CA TRP A 50 34.68 0.52 -16.43
C TRP A 50 33.68 0.06 -15.38
N SER A 51 33.78 0.49 -14.12
CA SER A 51 32.84 0.03 -13.10
C SER A 51 31.41 0.51 -13.39
N ARG A 52 30.50 -0.46 -13.52
CA ARG A 52 29.07 -0.22 -13.63
C ARG A 52 28.45 -0.05 -12.25
N LEU A 53 29.04 -0.62 -11.21
CA LEU A 53 28.42 -0.76 -9.89
C LEU A 53 28.89 0.29 -8.87
N ALA A 54 30.14 0.74 -8.98
CA ALA A 54 30.69 1.73 -8.05
C ALA A 54 29.97 3.07 -8.16
N SER A 55 29.82 3.75 -7.02
CA SER A 55 29.38 5.14 -6.92
C SER A 55 30.57 6.10 -7.02
N ARG A 56 31.68 5.76 -6.38
CA ARG A 56 32.93 6.55 -6.35
C ARG A 56 34.12 5.60 -6.12
N ILE A 57 35.30 5.97 -6.62
CA ILE A 57 36.58 5.29 -6.34
C ILE A 57 37.43 6.24 -5.52
N LEU A 58 37.73 5.85 -4.28
CA LEU A 58 38.51 6.64 -3.34
C LEU A 58 39.92 6.04 -3.21
N MET A 59 40.94 6.88 -3.18
CA MET A 59 42.33 6.49 -2.94
C MET A 59 42.80 7.07 -1.61
N PRO A 60 42.85 6.28 -0.52
CA PRO A 60 43.31 6.75 0.79
C PRO A 60 44.73 7.30 0.73
N LEU A 61 44.92 8.49 1.31
CA LEU A 61 46.21 9.15 1.48
C LEU A 61 46.77 8.94 2.89
N ALA A 62 45.91 9.04 3.91
CA ALA A 62 46.29 8.86 5.30
C ALA A 62 45.12 8.36 6.15
N GLU A 63 45.48 7.67 7.24
CA GLU A 63 44.55 7.25 8.29
C GLU A 63 45.15 7.62 9.65
N PHE A 64 44.39 8.30 10.51
CA PHE A 64 44.86 8.79 11.82
C PHE A 64 43.70 8.95 12.82
N ASP A 65 44.03 9.02 14.10
CA ASP A 65 43.07 9.31 15.16
C ASP A 65 42.70 10.80 15.16
N ALA A 66 41.40 11.10 15.24
CA ALA A 66 40.82 12.44 15.15
C ALA A 66 39.66 12.56 16.16
N ALA A 67 40.01 12.51 17.45
CA ALA A 67 39.04 12.58 18.54
C ALA A 67 38.44 13.98 18.75
N ASP A 68 39.12 15.02 18.28
CA ASP A 68 38.74 16.42 18.38
C ASP A 68 39.23 17.23 17.17
N ASP A 69 38.90 18.52 17.16
CA ASP A 69 39.20 19.45 16.06
C ASP A 69 40.70 19.61 15.79
N ASP A 70 41.51 19.69 16.85
CA ASP A 70 42.96 19.88 16.74
C ASP A 70 43.66 18.63 16.21
N ALA A 71 43.24 17.44 16.67
CA ALA A 71 43.73 16.16 16.15
C ALA A 71 43.38 16.00 14.66
N LEU A 72 42.16 16.37 14.26
CA LEU A 72 41.74 16.37 12.87
C LEU A 72 42.61 17.32 12.02
N TYR A 73 42.75 18.57 12.45
CA TYR A 73 43.54 19.58 11.73
C TYR A 73 45.00 19.15 11.57
N THR A 74 45.61 18.66 12.66
CA THR A 74 47.01 18.20 12.69
C THR A 74 47.22 17.00 11.76
N GLY A 75 46.32 16.02 11.78
CA GLY A 75 46.41 14.86 10.90
C GLY A 75 46.27 15.21 9.41
N VAL A 76 45.40 16.16 9.07
CA VAL A 76 45.28 16.68 7.69
C VAL A 76 46.52 17.47 7.26
N GLN A 77 47.08 18.29 8.16
CA GLN A 77 48.32 19.05 7.93
C GLN A 77 49.55 18.16 7.72
N ALA A 78 49.56 16.94 8.24
CA ALA A 78 50.67 16.00 8.09
C ALA A 78 50.79 15.42 6.66
N ILE A 79 49.75 15.52 5.85
CA ILE A 79 49.78 15.11 4.44
C ILE A 79 50.46 16.22 3.63
N ASP A 80 51.47 15.90 2.81
CA ASP A 80 52.07 16.88 1.91
C ASP A 80 51.14 17.14 0.71
N TRP A 81 50.28 18.15 0.84
CA TRP A 81 49.30 18.50 -0.18
C TRP A 81 49.93 19.04 -1.45
N SER A 82 51.19 19.49 -1.43
CA SER A 82 51.88 19.94 -2.64
C SER A 82 52.19 18.80 -3.62
N LEU A 83 52.16 17.55 -3.15
CA LEU A 83 52.22 16.35 -3.99
C LEU A 83 50.89 16.01 -4.67
N HIS A 84 49.78 16.66 -4.28
CA HIS A 84 48.44 16.32 -4.75
C HIS A 84 47.72 17.49 -5.42
N LEU A 85 47.88 18.71 -4.93
CA LEU A 85 47.18 19.91 -5.39
C LEU A 85 48.20 20.98 -5.81
N ALA A 86 47.99 21.60 -6.97
CA ALA A 86 48.78 22.76 -7.36
C ALA A 86 48.32 24.02 -6.60
N ALA A 87 49.25 24.94 -6.30
CA ALA A 87 48.98 26.15 -5.51
C ALA A 87 47.83 27.04 -6.07
N HIS A 88 47.64 27.02 -7.39
CA HIS A 88 46.60 27.80 -8.09
C HIS A 88 45.36 26.97 -8.48
N ALA A 89 45.34 25.68 -8.16
CA ALA A 89 44.23 24.79 -8.46
C ALA A 89 43.10 24.94 -7.43
N THR A 90 41.99 24.26 -7.70
CA THR A 90 40.77 24.29 -6.91
C THR A 90 40.57 22.99 -6.12
N LEU A 91 39.96 23.09 -4.94
CA LEU A 91 39.57 21.91 -4.15
C LEU A 91 38.11 21.94 -3.69
N ALA A 92 37.57 20.75 -3.43
CA ALA A 92 36.38 20.56 -2.60
C ALA A 92 36.63 19.48 -1.55
N VAL A 93 35.90 19.55 -0.44
CA VAL A 93 35.93 18.52 0.61
C VAL A 93 34.53 17.96 0.85
N ASP A 94 34.40 16.65 0.73
CA ASP A 94 33.23 15.89 1.18
C ASP A 94 33.59 15.15 2.47
N ALA A 95 32.86 15.41 3.55
CA ALA A 95 33.08 14.74 4.83
C ALA A 95 31.86 13.91 5.24
N HIS A 96 32.12 12.74 5.79
CA HIS A 96 31.13 11.85 6.38
C HIS A 96 31.59 11.42 7.78
N THR A 97 30.71 11.54 8.77
CA THR A 97 31.00 11.09 10.14
C THR A 97 29.93 10.13 10.64
N ALA A 98 30.36 9.11 11.38
CA ALA A 98 29.48 8.13 12.02
C ALA A 98 30.13 7.56 13.28
N GLN A 99 29.38 7.50 14.39
CA GLN A 99 29.86 6.93 15.66
C GLN A 99 31.16 7.60 16.17
N SER A 100 31.29 8.91 16.00
CA SER A 100 32.48 9.71 16.39
C SER A 100 32.06 10.94 17.19
N LYS A 101 33.00 11.53 17.92
CA LYS A 101 32.79 12.74 18.73
C LYS A 101 32.50 13.97 17.87
N LEU A 102 33.23 14.14 16.77
CA LEU A 102 32.92 15.17 15.76
C LEU A 102 31.74 14.69 14.91
N THR A 103 30.57 15.29 15.13
CA THR A 103 29.29 14.82 14.53
C THR A 103 28.78 15.69 13.38
N HIS A 104 29.36 16.87 13.14
CA HIS A 104 28.89 17.81 12.13
C HIS A 104 29.74 17.76 10.86
N SER A 105 29.26 17.08 9.81
CA SER A 105 30.03 16.84 8.57
C SER A 105 30.50 18.12 7.87
N GLN A 106 29.66 19.15 7.77
CA GLN A 106 30.07 20.41 7.13
C GLN A 106 31.20 21.13 7.89
N PHE A 107 31.22 20.99 9.21
CA PHE A 107 32.29 21.57 10.04
C PHE A 107 33.61 20.83 9.78
N ILE A 108 33.55 19.50 9.75
CA ILE A 108 34.71 18.65 9.41
C ILE A 108 35.24 18.99 8.01
N ALA A 109 34.35 19.10 7.02
CA ALA A 109 34.73 19.46 5.64
C ALA A 109 35.41 20.85 5.59
N GLN A 110 34.86 21.83 6.30
CA GLN A 110 35.47 23.15 6.43
C GLN A 110 36.85 23.07 7.08
N ARG A 111 37.00 22.30 8.17
CA ARG A 111 38.26 22.19 8.89
C ARG A 111 39.36 21.54 8.06
N VAL A 112 39.03 20.48 7.33
CA VAL A 112 39.96 19.83 6.38
C VAL A 112 40.40 20.82 5.30
N LYS A 113 39.45 21.55 4.70
CA LYS A 113 39.75 22.58 3.71
C LYS A 113 40.67 23.66 4.27
N ASP A 114 40.40 24.13 5.48
CA ASP A 114 41.24 25.14 6.14
C ASP A 114 42.65 24.61 6.39
N ALA A 115 42.80 23.37 6.86
CA ALA A 115 44.11 22.71 7.02
C ALA A 115 44.88 22.62 5.69
N VAL A 116 44.23 22.20 4.61
CA VAL A 116 44.86 22.14 3.27
C VAL A 116 45.32 23.53 2.84
N VAL A 117 44.43 24.52 2.90
CA VAL A 117 44.71 25.89 2.46
C VAL A 117 45.83 26.54 3.28
N ASP A 118 45.82 26.35 4.59
CA ASP A 118 46.81 26.93 5.48
C ASP A 118 48.21 26.36 5.21
N GLN A 119 48.32 25.08 4.80
CA GLN A 119 49.61 24.50 4.42
C GLN A 119 50.25 25.25 3.24
N PHE A 120 49.48 25.62 2.21
CA PHE A 120 49.98 26.42 1.07
C PHE A 120 50.31 27.86 1.50
N ARG A 121 49.42 28.50 2.25
CA ARG A 121 49.64 29.87 2.75
C ARG A 121 50.93 29.99 3.56
N GLN A 122 51.21 29.01 4.42
CA GLN A 122 52.41 28.99 5.25
C GLN A 122 53.68 28.70 4.43
N LYS A 123 53.58 27.91 3.35
CA LYS A 123 54.72 27.50 2.53
C LYS A 123 55.18 28.60 1.56
N ASP A 124 54.27 29.24 0.83
CA ASP A 124 54.62 30.19 -0.24
C ASP A 124 53.66 31.39 -0.35
N GLY A 125 52.74 31.56 0.60
CA GLY A 125 51.77 32.67 0.63
C GLY A 125 50.59 32.50 -0.33
N THR A 126 50.52 31.40 -1.10
CA THR A 126 49.44 31.16 -2.05
C THR A 126 48.20 30.55 -1.36
N ARG A 127 47.05 30.67 -2.03
CA ARG A 127 45.79 30.10 -1.56
C ARG A 127 45.09 29.38 -2.72
N PRO A 128 44.97 28.04 -2.67
CA PRO A 128 44.15 27.30 -3.62
C PRO A 128 42.69 27.79 -3.65
N GLY A 129 42.08 27.75 -4.83
CA GLY A 129 40.67 28.09 -5.02
C GLY A 129 39.73 27.03 -4.45
N VAL A 130 38.44 27.34 -4.38
CA VAL A 130 37.40 26.38 -4.01
C VAL A 130 36.36 26.35 -5.11
N ASP A 131 36.16 25.18 -5.68
CA ASP A 131 35.08 24.89 -6.63
C ASP A 131 34.32 23.68 -6.08
N THR A 132 33.01 23.80 -5.87
CA THR A 132 32.20 22.73 -5.30
C THR A 132 31.64 21.77 -6.35
N ASP A 133 31.66 22.15 -7.63
CA ASP A 133 31.05 21.41 -8.72
C ASP A 133 32.10 20.52 -9.39
N GLU A 134 33.13 21.11 -10.00
CA GLU A 134 34.19 20.40 -10.75
C GLU A 134 35.61 20.79 -10.27
N PRO A 135 35.96 20.56 -8.98
CA PRO A 135 37.29 20.89 -8.46
C PRO A 135 38.40 20.09 -9.15
N ASP A 136 39.60 20.65 -9.21
CA ASP A 136 40.81 19.95 -9.66
C ASP A 136 41.10 18.73 -8.77
N VAL A 137 40.91 18.88 -7.45
CA VAL A 137 41.04 17.80 -6.47
C VAL A 137 39.85 17.78 -5.52
N ARG A 138 39.14 16.65 -5.50
CA ARG A 138 38.09 16.39 -4.50
C ARG A 138 38.63 15.50 -3.38
N ILE A 139 38.58 16.00 -2.15
CA ILE A 139 39.04 15.29 -0.96
C ILE A 139 37.83 14.67 -0.27
N ASN A 140 37.89 13.37 -0.01
CA ASN A 140 36.91 12.67 0.82
C ASN A 140 37.48 12.41 2.21
N LEU A 141 36.74 12.75 3.25
CA LEU A 141 37.06 12.37 4.62
C LEU A 141 35.95 11.50 5.20
N HIS A 142 36.32 10.28 5.61
CA HIS A 142 35.46 9.40 6.38
C HIS A 142 35.95 9.31 7.83
N LEU A 143 35.13 9.78 8.78
CA LEU A 143 35.42 9.74 10.20
C LEU A 143 34.51 8.74 10.90
N ARG A 144 35.08 7.66 11.42
CA ARG A 144 34.29 6.64 12.12
C ARG A 144 35.00 6.14 13.37
N ARG A 145 34.30 6.15 14.50
CA ARG A 145 34.87 5.79 15.81
C ARG A 145 36.16 6.57 16.10
N ASP A 146 36.10 7.88 15.85
CA ASP A 146 37.21 8.83 16.03
C ASP A 146 38.46 8.51 15.18
N ARG A 147 38.34 7.67 14.14
CA ARG A 147 39.41 7.39 13.18
C ARG A 147 39.07 8.00 11.82
N ALA A 148 39.92 8.90 11.34
CA ALA A 148 39.76 9.60 10.08
C ALA A 148 40.53 8.88 8.97
N ILE A 149 39.89 8.69 7.82
CA ILE A 149 40.52 8.27 6.57
C ILE A 149 40.36 9.42 5.57
N VAL A 150 41.46 10.02 5.15
CA VAL A 150 41.49 11.09 4.13
C VAL A 150 41.87 10.45 2.81
N SER A 151 41.05 10.65 1.78
CA SER A 151 41.22 10.04 0.45
C SER A 151 41.10 11.08 -0.66
N LEU A 152 41.75 10.84 -1.80
CA LEU A 152 41.39 11.49 -3.06
C LEU A 152 40.17 10.78 -3.66
N ASP A 153 39.21 11.54 -4.14
CA ASP A 153 38.10 11.01 -4.93
C ASP A 153 38.45 11.05 -6.42
N LEU A 154 38.78 9.88 -6.97
CA LEU A 154 39.16 9.74 -8.37
C LEU A 154 37.97 9.90 -9.33
N ALA A 155 36.74 9.66 -8.86
CA ALA A 155 35.56 9.74 -9.71
C ALA A 155 35.13 11.19 -9.98
N GLY A 156 35.34 12.11 -9.03
CA GLY A 156 34.86 13.49 -9.12
C GLY A 156 33.33 13.55 -8.99
N SER A 157 32.60 13.56 -10.10
CA SER A 157 31.14 13.36 -10.10
C SER A 157 30.80 11.89 -9.81
N PRO A 158 29.70 11.55 -9.11
CA PRO A 158 29.29 10.16 -8.89
C PRO A 158 29.24 9.36 -10.19
N LEU A 159 29.79 8.14 -10.20
CA LEU A 159 29.98 7.33 -11.41
C LEU A 159 28.68 6.90 -12.09
N HIS A 160 27.54 6.82 -11.37
CA HIS A 160 26.24 6.55 -11.99
C HIS A 160 25.84 7.61 -13.04
N ARG A 161 26.35 8.84 -12.94
CA ARG A 161 26.17 9.87 -13.99
C ARG A 161 27.08 9.52 -15.17
N ARG A 162 26.50 8.88 -16.18
CA ARG A 162 27.24 8.35 -17.34
C ARG A 162 27.50 9.35 -18.47
N GLY A 163 26.76 10.46 -18.48
CA GLY A 163 26.86 11.50 -19.52
C GLY A 163 25.69 11.53 -20.52
N TRP A 164 24.85 10.49 -20.61
CA TRP A 164 23.75 10.44 -21.60
C TRP A 164 22.38 10.92 -21.11
N ARG A 165 22.19 11.13 -19.79
CA ARG A 165 20.88 11.43 -19.22
C ARG A 165 20.66 12.95 -19.11
N GLU A 166 19.90 13.51 -20.04
CA GLU A 166 19.53 14.94 -20.02
C GLU A 166 18.32 15.25 -19.13
N LEU A 167 17.27 14.42 -19.18
CA LEU A 167 15.98 14.66 -18.51
C LEU A 167 15.63 13.54 -17.53
N GLN A 168 15.30 13.90 -16.29
CA GLN A 168 14.83 12.99 -15.24
C GLN A 168 13.30 13.05 -15.13
N GLY A 169 12.65 11.89 -15.05
CA GLY A 169 11.25 11.78 -14.59
C GLY A 169 11.17 11.91 -13.06
N GLU A 170 9.98 11.79 -12.49
CA GLU A 170 9.80 11.69 -11.02
C GLU A 170 10.45 10.38 -10.52
N ALA A 171 11.43 10.47 -9.61
CA ALA A 171 12.15 9.35 -8.96
C ALA A 171 12.85 8.33 -9.88
N PRO A 172 13.90 8.74 -10.64
CA PRO A 172 14.59 7.85 -11.58
C PRO A 172 15.43 6.76 -10.89
N LEU A 173 15.40 5.56 -11.47
CA LEU A 173 16.35 4.49 -11.14
C LEU A 173 17.78 4.93 -11.48
N LYS A 174 18.70 4.84 -10.51
CA LYS A 174 20.14 5.10 -10.74
C LYS A 174 20.74 4.04 -11.66
N GLU A 175 21.64 4.45 -12.54
CA GLU A 175 22.28 3.63 -13.57
C GLU A 175 23.06 2.46 -12.97
N ASN A 176 23.77 2.67 -11.86
CA ASN A 176 24.50 1.60 -11.20
C ASN A 176 23.57 0.54 -10.57
N LEU A 177 22.39 0.95 -10.09
CA LEU A 177 21.36 0.02 -9.63
C LEU A 177 20.70 -0.72 -10.80
N ALA A 178 20.46 -0.03 -11.92
CA ALA A 178 19.97 -0.66 -13.15
C ALA A 178 20.95 -1.73 -13.67
N ALA A 179 22.25 -1.42 -13.69
CA ALA A 179 23.29 -2.40 -14.00
C ALA A 179 23.28 -3.60 -13.05
N ALA A 180 23.14 -3.37 -11.75
CA ALA A 180 23.04 -4.45 -10.77
C ALA A 180 21.83 -5.36 -11.01
N ILE A 181 20.68 -4.77 -11.36
CA ILE A 181 19.47 -5.53 -11.70
C ILE A 181 19.72 -6.42 -12.91
N LEU A 182 20.31 -5.88 -13.98
CA LEU A 182 20.64 -6.63 -15.20
C LEU A 182 21.61 -7.79 -14.92
N LEU A 183 22.64 -7.57 -14.10
CA LEU A 183 23.58 -8.62 -13.70
C LEU A 183 22.89 -9.71 -12.86
N ARG A 184 22.07 -9.34 -11.86
CA ARG A 184 21.28 -10.31 -11.08
C ARG A 184 20.28 -11.06 -11.95
N ALA A 185 19.74 -10.39 -12.96
CA ALA A 185 18.85 -10.94 -13.96
C ALA A 185 19.60 -11.70 -15.07
N ARG A 186 20.93 -11.84 -15.02
CA ARG A 186 21.78 -12.53 -16.00
C ARG A 186 21.52 -12.08 -17.45
N TRP A 187 21.43 -10.76 -17.63
CA TRP A 187 21.28 -10.17 -18.95
C TRP A 187 22.45 -10.51 -19.89
N PRO A 188 23.74 -10.39 -19.49
CA PRO A 188 24.86 -10.70 -20.39
C PRO A 188 24.80 -12.11 -20.99
N GLU A 189 24.42 -13.11 -20.16
CA GLU A 189 24.25 -14.49 -20.58
C GLU A 189 23.05 -14.67 -21.50
N THR A 190 21.94 -13.98 -21.20
CA THR A 190 20.73 -13.98 -22.03
C THR A 190 21.01 -13.38 -23.41
N TYR A 191 21.73 -12.26 -23.47
CA TYR A 191 22.19 -11.67 -24.72
C TYR A 191 23.12 -12.62 -25.46
N ALA A 192 24.16 -13.16 -24.83
CA ALA A 192 25.09 -14.10 -25.48
C ALA A 192 24.37 -15.30 -26.11
N ALA A 193 23.28 -15.79 -25.49
CA ALA A 193 22.44 -16.86 -26.00
C ALA A 193 21.46 -16.46 -27.13
N GLY A 194 21.43 -15.19 -27.54
CA GLY A 194 20.55 -14.68 -28.60
C GLY A 194 19.22 -14.10 -28.14
N GLY A 195 19.00 -13.97 -26.83
CA GLY A 195 17.77 -13.43 -26.27
C GLY A 195 17.66 -11.90 -26.38
N ALA A 196 16.42 -11.41 -26.34
CA ALA A 196 16.11 -9.98 -26.32
C ALA A 196 15.97 -9.41 -24.90
N LEU A 197 16.07 -8.08 -24.76
CA LEU A 197 15.74 -7.35 -23.54
C LEU A 197 14.44 -6.57 -23.74
N LEU A 198 13.49 -6.75 -22.83
CA LEU A 198 12.21 -6.04 -22.87
C LEU A 198 11.91 -5.37 -21.52
N ASP A 199 11.50 -4.10 -21.54
CA ASP A 199 10.95 -3.40 -20.37
C ASP A 199 9.55 -2.83 -20.69
N PRO A 200 8.47 -3.40 -20.12
CA PRO A 200 7.10 -3.01 -20.44
C PRO A 200 6.63 -1.74 -19.70
N MET A 201 7.46 -1.19 -18.81
CA MET A 201 7.25 0.09 -18.11
C MET A 201 8.58 0.83 -18.05
N CYS A 202 9.12 1.13 -19.23
CA CYS A 202 10.53 1.50 -19.39
C CYS A 202 10.91 2.86 -18.82
N GLY A 203 9.92 3.73 -18.52
CA GLY A 203 10.17 5.07 -18.02
C GLY A 203 11.16 5.81 -18.92
N SER A 204 12.28 6.27 -18.34
CA SER A 204 13.34 6.98 -19.06
C SER A 204 14.29 6.10 -19.87
N GLY A 205 14.04 4.78 -19.95
CA GLY A 205 14.83 3.82 -20.73
C GLY A 205 16.09 3.31 -20.03
N THR A 206 16.29 3.61 -18.73
CA THR A 206 17.56 3.34 -18.02
C THR A 206 18.00 1.87 -18.08
N LEU A 207 17.09 0.93 -17.82
CA LEU A 207 17.39 -0.51 -17.86
C LEU A 207 17.79 -0.97 -19.26
N LEU A 208 17.14 -0.43 -20.29
CA LEU A 208 17.42 -0.79 -21.68
C LEU A 208 18.77 -0.21 -22.13
N ILE A 209 19.08 1.04 -21.79
CA ILE A 209 20.33 1.71 -22.14
C ILE A 209 21.53 1.04 -21.46
N GLU A 210 21.46 0.80 -20.14
CA GLU A 210 22.53 0.06 -19.46
C GLU A 210 22.66 -1.38 -20.01
N GLY A 211 21.55 -2.01 -20.40
CA GLY A 211 21.56 -3.32 -21.06
C GLY A 211 22.26 -3.30 -22.42
N ALA A 212 22.03 -2.27 -23.23
CA ALA A 212 22.69 -2.09 -24.51
C ALA A 212 24.18 -1.80 -24.35
N TRP A 213 24.56 -0.92 -23.42
CA TRP A 213 25.95 -0.62 -23.12
C TRP A 213 26.72 -1.82 -22.54
N MET A 214 26.06 -2.68 -21.75
CA MET A 214 26.64 -3.97 -21.34
C MET A 214 26.88 -4.90 -22.52
N ALA A 215 25.90 -5.02 -23.41
CA ALA A 215 25.96 -5.92 -24.57
C ALA A 215 26.97 -5.46 -25.63
N ALA A 216 27.14 -4.15 -25.80
CA ALA A 216 28.09 -3.53 -26.73
C ALA A 216 29.45 -3.21 -26.08
N ASP A 217 29.72 -3.71 -24.87
CA ASP A 217 30.99 -3.50 -24.16
C ASP A 217 31.42 -2.01 -24.06
N VAL A 218 30.44 -1.12 -23.93
CA VAL A 218 30.68 0.32 -23.76
C VAL A 218 31.03 0.60 -22.30
N ALA A 219 32.21 1.18 -22.07
CA ALA A 219 32.63 1.58 -20.73
C ALA A 219 31.68 2.66 -20.18
N PRO A 220 31.11 2.51 -18.96
CA PRO A 220 30.15 3.47 -18.41
C PRO A 220 30.69 4.89 -18.25
N GLY A 221 32.01 5.01 -18.11
CA GLY A 221 32.70 6.27 -17.97
C GLY A 221 33.12 6.94 -19.28
N LEU A 222 32.95 6.28 -20.43
CA LEU A 222 33.52 6.73 -21.71
C LEU A 222 33.06 8.14 -22.12
N HIS A 223 31.81 8.48 -21.82
CA HIS A 223 31.17 9.76 -22.18
C HIS A 223 31.21 10.79 -21.06
N ARG A 224 32.02 10.57 -20.01
CA ARG A 224 32.19 11.54 -18.94
C ARG A 224 33.31 12.50 -19.27
N ASP A 225 33.02 13.79 -19.18
CA ASP A 225 34.00 14.85 -19.42
C ASP A 225 34.87 15.14 -18.20
N TYR A 226 34.38 14.84 -16.99
CA TYR A 226 35.06 15.17 -15.74
C TYR A 226 35.31 13.96 -14.84
N TYR A 227 36.53 13.91 -14.30
CA TYR A 227 37.00 12.99 -13.27
C TYR A 227 37.81 13.75 -12.22
N GLY A 228 37.72 13.31 -10.97
CA GLY A 228 38.35 13.99 -9.83
C GLY A 228 39.88 13.86 -9.77
N PHE A 229 40.49 13.13 -10.70
CA PHE A 229 41.93 13.05 -10.88
C PHE A 229 42.48 13.94 -11.98
N LEU A 230 41.66 14.63 -12.79
CA LEU A 230 42.16 15.38 -13.95
C LEU A 230 43.09 16.54 -13.55
N GLY A 231 42.84 17.17 -12.39
CA GLY A 231 43.69 18.21 -11.81
C GLY A 231 44.64 17.72 -10.71
N TRP A 232 44.72 16.40 -10.47
CA TRP A 232 45.63 15.82 -9.49
C TRP A 232 47.08 15.85 -10.00
N GLN A 233 48.01 16.35 -9.20
CA GLN A 233 49.43 16.50 -9.57
C GLN A 233 50.13 15.21 -10.02
N GLN A 234 49.68 14.04 -9.57
CA GLN A 234 50.26 12.75 -9.97
C GLN A 234 49.40 12.02 -11.01
N HIS A 235 48.50 12.73 -11.68
CA HIS A 235 47.74 12.18 -12.79
C HIS A 235 48.68 11.74 -13.93
N ASP A 236 48.61 10.46 -14.28
CA ASP A 236 49.31 9.93 -15.45
C ASP A 236 48.41 10.08 -16.70
N ILE A 237 48.62 11.18 -17.41
CA ILE A 237 47.87 11.54 -18.62
C ILE A 237 48.05 10.50 -19.72
N ALA A 238 49.26 9.94 -19.87
CA ALA A 238 49.56 8.99 -20.93
C ALA A 238 48.85 7.65 -20.68
N LEU A 239 48.90 7.16 -19.43
CA LEU A 239 48.19 5.96 -19.00
C LEU A 239 46.68 6.11 -19.19
N TRP A 240 46.11 7.24 -18.77
CA TRP A 240 44.67 7.50 -18.92
C TRP A 240 44.22 7.57 -20.38
N ARG A 241 44.99 8.25 -21.24
CA ARG A 241 44.72 8.29 -22.68
C ARG A 241 44.71 6.89 -23.29
N GLY A 242 45.67 6.04 -22.92
CA GLY A 242 45.69 4.64 -23.36
C GLY A 242 44.42 3.86 -22.98
N LEU A 243 43.92 4.05 -21.76
CA LEU A 243 42.66 3.42 -21.29
C LEU A 243 41.42 3.96 -22.02
N LEU A 244 41.38 5.26 -22.30
CA LEU A 244 40.30 5.86 -23.10
C LEU A 244 40.30 5.32 -24.53
N ASP A 245 41.47 5.19 -25.16
CA ASP A 245 41.58 4.66 -26.51
C ASP A 245 41.19 3.17 -26.57
N GLU A 246 41.58 2.37 -25.57
CA GLU A 246 41.08 0.99 -25.42
C GLU A 246 39.54 0.96 -25.32
N ALA A 247 38.95 1.80 -24.47
CA ALA A 247 37.51 1.85 -24.27
C ALA A 247 36.75 2.31 -25.53
N ARG A 248 37.29 3.28 -26.28
CA ARG A 248 36.74 3.71 -27.57
C ARG A 248 36.73 2.58 -28.60
N GLN A 249 37.85 1.86 -28.72
CA GLN A 249 37.97 0.74 -29.67
C GLN A 249 36.99 -0.39 -29.33
N ARG A 250 36.87 -0.74 -28.03
CA ARG A 250 35.91 -1.75 -27.55
C ARG A 250 34.46 -1.32 -27.80
N ALA A 251 34.11 -0.08 -27.48
CA ALA A 251 32.78 0.47 -27.72
C ALA A 251 32.44 0.50 -29.22
N GLU A 252 33.37 0.91 -30.08
CA GLU A 252 33.15 0.94 -31.54
C GLU A 252 32.92 -0.48 -32.10
N ALA A 253 33.75 -1.44 -31.72
CA ALA A 253 33.59 -2.83 -32.13
C ALA A 253 32.28 -3.45 -31.61
N GLY A 254 31.93 -3.19 -30.35
CA GLY A 254 30.72 -3.69 -29.72
C GLY A 254 29.45 -3.07 -30.30
N LEU A 255 29.43 -1.76 -30.56
CA LEU A 255 28.28 -1.09 -31.20
C LEU A 255 28.05 -1.57 -32.64
N ARG A 256 29.13 -1.83 -33.40
CA ARG A 256 29.01 -2.41 -34.75
C ARG A 256 28.41 -3.82 -34.75
N SER A 257 28.61 -4.58 -33.66
CA SER A 257 28.11 -5.96 -33.51
C SER A 257 26.82 -6.06 -32.68
N LEU A 258 26.32 -4.94 -32.15
CA LEU A 258 25.12 -4.90 -31.34
C LEU A 258 23.88 -5.27 -32.17
N ARG A 259 23.03 -6.15 -31.63
CA ARG A 259 21.79 -6.54 -32.29
C ARG A 259 20.63 -5.63 -31.89
N PRO A 260 19.68 -5.35 -32.79
CA PRO A 260 18.48 -4.55 -32.47
C PRO A 260 17.46 -5.40 -31.70
N CYS A 261 17.78 -5.77 -30.45
CA CYS A 261 16.99 -6.66 -29.61
C CYS A 261 16.53 -6.00 -28.30
N PHE A 262 16.39 -4.67 -28.29
CA PHE A 262 15.97 -3.90 -27.12
C PHE A 262 14.56 -3.34 -27.34
N PHE A 263 13.63 -3.70 -26.47
CA PHE A 263 12.21 -3.37 -26.61
C PHE A 263 11.73 -2.66 -25.35
N GLY A 264 11.07 -1.53 -25.51
CA GLY A 264 10.56 -0.76 -24.37
C GLY A 264 9.16 -0.23 -24.65
N SER A 265 8.33 -0.25 -23.62
CA SER A 265 7.06 0.45 -23.66
C SER A 265 6.76 1.16 -22.36
N ASP A 266 5.96 2.22 -22.46
CA ASP A 266 5.40 2.89 -21.30
C ASP A 266 3.97 3.37 -21.61
N ALA A 267 3.13 3.45 -20.58
CA ALA A 267 1.77 3.97 -20.71
C ALA A 267 1.80 5.50 -20.94
N ASP A 268 2.81 6.20 -20.39
CA ASP A 268 3.00 7.63 -20.60
C ASP A 268 3.83 7.91 -21.87
N PRO A 269 3.23 8.52 -22.92
CA PRO A 269 3.97 8.87 -24.13
C PRO A 269 5.14 9.84 -23.89
N ARG A 270 5.11 10.65 -22.82
CA ARG A 270 6.22 11.55 -22.47
C ARG A 270 7.46 10.76 -22.07
N MET A 271 7.27 9.67 -21.31
CA MET A 271 8.36 8.80 -20.88
C MET A 271 8.97 8.07 -22.08
N VAL A 272 8.15 7.58 -23.01
CA VAL A 272 8.64 7.00 -24.28
C VAL A 272 9.52 7.98 -25.06
N GLN A 273 9.12 9.26 -25.15
CA GLN A 273 9.94 10.28 -25.81
C GLN A 273 11.24 10.59 -25.06
N THR A 274 11.20 10.61 -23.73
CA THR A 274 12.42 10.74 -22.90
C THR A 274 13.36 9.56 -23.09
N ALA A 275 12.85 8.33 -23.14
CA ALA A 275 13.65 7.14 -23.44
C ALA A 275 14.31 7.20 -24.82
N LYS A 276 13.59 7.70 -25.84
CA LYS A 276 14.14 7.89 -27.19
C LYS A 276 15.30 8.89 -27.21
N ARG A 277 15.15 10.06 -26.57
CA ARG A 277 16.23 11.05 -26.45
C ARG A 277 17.44 10.50 -25.71
N ASN A 278 17.22 9.88 -24.55
CA ASN A 278 18.30 9.28 -23.77
C ASN A 278 19.02 8.18 -24.55
N ALA A 279 18.31 7.35 -25.32
CA ALA A 279 18.93 6.35 -26.17
C ALA A 279 19.71 6.96 -27.35
N GLN A 280 19.30 8.13 -27.84
CA GLN A 280 20.01 8.88 -28.87
C GLN A 280 21.33 9.45 -28.31
N GLU A 281 21.28 10.11 -27.15
CA GLU A 281 22.48 10.60 -26.45
C GLU A 281 23.44 9.46 -26.06
N ALA A 282 22.89 8.30 -25.68
CA ALA A 282 23.68 7.10 -25.39
C ALA A 282 24.21 6.38 -26.65
N GLY A 283 23.90 6.87 -27.86
CA GLY A 283 24.36 6.29 -29.13
C GLY A 283 23.74 4.94 -29.50
N VAL A 284 22.61 4.56 -28.89
CA VAL A 284 21.99 3.23 -29.04
C VAL A 284 20.56 3.26 -29.57
N ALA A 285 19.99 4.43 -29.89
CA ALA A 285 18.60 4.56 -30.36
C ALA A 285 18.26 3.66 -31.56
N GLY A 286 19.20 3.44 -32.48
CA GLY A 286 18.99 2.59 -33.67
C GLY A 286 18.75 1.10 -33.37
N PHE A 287 19.03 0.65 -32.14
CA PHE A 287 18.85 -0.75 -31.73
C PHE A 287 17.54 -0.98 -30.94
N PHE A 288 16.76 0.08 -30.73
CA PHE A 288 15.63 0.10 -29.79
C PHE A 288 14.31 0.19 -30.54
N THR A 289 13.33 -0.59 -30.10
CA THR A 289 11.92 -0.39 -30.46
C THR A 289 11.18 0.14 -29.23
N LEU A 290 10.78 1.42 -29.28
CA LEU A 290 10.12 2.12 -28.18
C LEU A 290 8.72 2.60 -28.57
N GLU A 291 7.71 2.18 -27.82
CA GLU A 291 6.30 2.43 -28.13
C GLU A 291 5.45 2.79 -26.91
N LYS A 292 4.33 3.48 -27.14
CA LYS A 292 3.33 3.71 -26.10
C LYS A 292 2.46 2.46 -25.96
N ARG A 293 2.52 1.78 -24.82
CA ARG A 293 1.74 0.58 -24.54
C ARG A 293 1.57 0.38 -23.05
N ASP A 294 0.38 -0.07 -22.64
CA ASP A 294 0.11 -0.50 -21.27
C ASP A 294 0.69 -1.90 -21.00
N VAL A 295 1.17 -2.15 -19.78
CA VAL A 295 1.81 -3.42 -19.41
C VAL A 295 0.90 -4.63 -19.59
N ALA A 296 -0.41 -4.51 -19.41
CA ALA A 296 -1.37 -5.59 -19.64
C ALA A 296 -1.40 -6.06 -21.10
N HIS A 297 -0.88 -5.23 -22.01
CA HIS A 297 -0.77 -5.51 -23.44
C HIS A 297 0.66 -5.87 -23.87
N ALA A 298 1.64 -5.90 -22.96
CA ALA A 298 2.99 -6.32 -23.30
C ALA A 298 3.02 -7.78 -23.80
N ALA A 299 3.88 -8.06 -24.76
CA ALA A 299 4.04 -9.39 -25.36
C ALA A 299 5.46 -9.51 -25.94
N PRO A 300 5.98 -10.74 -26.11
CA PRO A 300 7.20 -10.97 -26.86
C PRO A 300 7.12 -10.34 -28.26
N PRO A 301 8.19 -9.66 -28.73
CA PRO A 301 8.25 -9.14 -30.08
C PRO A 301 8.13 -10.28 -31.13
N PRO A 302 7.54 -10.01 -32.31
CA PRO A 302 7.44 -11.02 -33.37
C PRO A 302 8.80 -11.62 -33.72
N GLY A 303 8.87 -12.96 -33.80
CA GLY A 303 10.11 -13.69 -34.12
C GLY A 303 11.08 -13.86 -32.95
N VAL A 304 10.78 -13.32 -31.76
CA VAL A 304 11.61 -13.47 -30.56
C VAL A 304 10.98 -14.46 -29.59
N THR A 305 11.62 -15.61 -29.41
CA THR A 305 11.10 -16.69 -28.57
C THR A 305 11.68 -16.74 -27.16
N THR A 306 12.86 -16.12 -26.94
CA THR A 306 13.55 -16.10 -25.64
C THR A 306 14.10 -14.70 -25.34
N GLY A 307 14.21 -14.40 -24.04
CA GLY A 307 14.75 -13.11 -23.61
C GLY A 307 14.60 -12.87 -22.11
N LEU A 308 14.88 -11.64 -21.72
CA LEU A 308 14.71 -11.12 -20.37
C LEU A 308 13.68 -10.00 -20.39
N VAL A 309 12.61 -10.14 -19.61
CA VAL A 309 11.76 -9.02 -19.23
C VAL A 309 12.29 -8.41 -17.94
N VAL A 310 12.71 -7.15 -17.97
CA VAL A 310 13.21 -6.44 -16.78
C VAL A 310 12.40 -5.17 -16.60
N THR A 311 11.92 -4.89 -15.39
CA THR A 311 11.12 -3.69 -15.17
C THR A 311 11.19 -3.16 -13.74
N ASN A 312 10.98 -1.86 -13.63
CA ASN A 312 10.90 -1.12 -12.39
C ASN A 312 9.52 -0.41 -12.32
N PRO A 313 8.45 -1.14 -11.94
CA PRO A 313 7.11 -0.55 -11.85
C PRO A 313 7.08 0.55 -10.78
N PRO A 314 6.13 1.51 -10.88
CA PRO A 314 5.98 2.55 -9.86
C PRO A 314 5.69 1.97 -8.46
N TYR A 315 6.09 2.69 -7.42
CA TYR A 315 5.94 2.26 -6.02
C TYR A 315 4.75 2.89 -5.29
N GLY A 316 4.15 3.95 -5.85
CA GLY A 316 3.04 4.69 -5.24
C GLY A 316 3.47 5.53 -4.03
N GLU A 317 4.38 6.48 -4.23
CA GLU A 317 4.91 7.33 -3.14
C GLU A 317 3.85 8.29 -2.55
N ARG A 318 2.76 8.57 -3.27
CA ARG A 318 1.61 9.35 -2.79
C ARG A 318 0.48 8.42 -2.31
N LEU A 319 -0.18 8.81 -1.20
CA LEU A 319 -1.23 8.02 -0.53
C LEU A 319 -2.34 7.50 -1.47
N GLY A 320 -2.77 8.28 -2.47
CA GLY A 320 -3.80 7.86 -3.43
C GLY A 320 -3.32 6.90 -4.51
N GLU A 321 -2.03 6.91 -4.85
CA GLU A 321 -1.44 6.04 -5.86
C GLU A 321 -1.14 4.66 -5.28
N ARG A 322 -0.75 4.60 -4.00
CA ARG A 322 -0.41 3.35 -3.31
C ARG A 322 -1.55 2.33 -3.32
N ALA A 323 -2.81 2.79 -3.25
CA ALA A 323 -3.99 1.92 -3.28
C ALA A 323 -4.15 1.16 -4.61
N GLN A 324 -3.65 1.72 -5.72
CA GLN A 324 -3.76 1.11 -7.06
C GLN A 324 -2.59 0.17 -7.38
N MET A 325 -1.47 0.27 -6.64
CA MET A 325 -0.25 -0.50 -6.91
C MET A 325 -0.45 -2.02 -6.85
N PRO A 326 -1.20 -2.61 -5.90
CA PRO A 326 -1.43 -4.06 -5.91
C PRO A 326 -2.11 -4.57 -7.19
N ALA A 327 -3.04 -3.80 -7.77
CA ALA A 327 -3.70 -4.16 -9.02
C ALA A 327 -2.74 -4.11 -10.21
N LEU A 328 -1.90 -3.07 -10.29
CA LEU A 328 -0.85 -2.96 -11.31
C LEU A 328 0.14 -4.13 -11.22
N TYR A 329 0.66 -4.44 -10.03
CA TYR A 329 1.58 -5.55 -9.85
C TYR A 329 0.92 -6.90 -10.18
N ARG A 330 -0.37 -7.08 -9.89
CA ARG A 330 -1.10 -8.27 -10.33
C ARG A 330 -1.15 -8.35 -11.86
N ALA A 331 -1.45 -7.25 -12.56
CA ALA A 331 -1.45 -7.19 -14.02
C ALA A 331 -0.07 -7.51 -14.63
N VAL A 332 1.01 -7.02 -14.02
CA VAL A 332 2.39 -7.38 -14.40
C VAL A 332 2.59 -8.89 -14.26
N GLY A 333 2.24 -9.45 -13.11
CA GLY A 333 2.37 -10.88 -12.84
C GLY A 333 1.58 -11.78 -13.79
N ASP A 334 0.35 -11.39 -14.10
CA ASP A 334 -0.51 -12.11 -15.04
C ASP A 334 0.02 -12.02 -16.48
N THR A 335 0.52 -10.85 -16.89
CA THR A 335 1.14 -10.66 -18.22
C THR A 335 2.38 -11.53 -18.38
N LEU A 336 3.30 -11.47 -17.41
CA LEU A 336 4.50 -12.30 -17.41
C LEU A 336 4.16 -13.79 -17.50
N ARG A 337 3.19 -14.25 -16.69
CA ARG A 337 2.74 -15.64 -16.67
C ARG A 337 2.17 -16.10 -18.01
N THR A 338 1.31 -15.29 -18.61
CA THR A 338 0.47 -15.70 -19.73
C THR A 338 1.15 -15.53 -21.09
N ARG A 339 2.11 -14.60 -21.20
CA ARG A 339 2.68 -14.21 -22.51
C ARG A 339 4.18 -14.40 -22.64
N PHE A 340 4.90 -14.48 -21.53
CA PHE A 340 6.37 -14.56 -21.52
C PHE A 340 6.87 -15.94 -21.08
N THR A 341 6.11 -16.99 -21.40
CA THR A 341 6.56 -18.37 -21.21
C THR A 341 7.86 -18.64 -21.98
N GLY A 342 8.83 -19.28 -21.32
CA GLY A 342 10.18 -19.52 -21.83
C GLY A 342 11.16 -18.35 -21.60
N TRP A 343 10.70 -17.22 -21.06
CA TRP A 343 11.55 -16.06 -20.79
C TRP A 343 12.02 -16.04 -19.33
N ARG A 344 13.04 -15.24 -19.07
CA ARG A 344 13.42 -14.83 -17.71
C ARG A 344 12.78 -13.49 -17.42
N ALA A 345 12.45 -13.25 -16.15
CA ALA A 345 11.93 -11.96 -15.72
C ALA A 345 12.62 -11.45 -14.46
N ALA A 346 12.71 -10.13 -14.34
CA ALA A 346 13.23 -9.43 -13.18
C ALA A 346 12.36 -8.19 -12.89
N VAL A 347 11.75 -8.15 -11.71
CA VAL A 347 10.86 -7.06 -11.30
C VAL A 347 11.40 -6.43 -10.02
N LEU A 348 11.70 -5.14 -10.05
CA LEU A 348 12.07 -4.36 -8.87
C LEU A 348 10.81 -3.85 -8.18
N ALA A 349 10.49 -4.36 -7.00
CA ALA A 349 9.31 -3.96 -6.23
C ALA A 349 9.68 -2.97 -5.12
N GLY A 350 8.80 -2.00 -4.86
CA GLY A 350 9.01 -0.99 -3.81
C GLY A 350 9.02 -1.58 -2.41
N ASP A 351 8.31 -2.70 -2.18
CA ASP A 351 8.34 -3.46 -0.94
C ASP A 351 7.95 -4.93 -1.16
N ALA A 352 8.05 -5.73 -0.09
CA ALA A 352 7.71 -7.16 -0.12
C ALA A 352 6.21 -7.45 -0.29
N GLU A 353 5.33 -6.47 -0.07
CA GLU A 353 3.88 -6.62 -0.26
C GLU A 353 3.51 -6.46 -1.74
N LEU A 354 4.01 -5.42 -2.40
CA LEU A 354 3.89 -5.24 -3.85
C LEU A 354 4.51 -6.42 -4.60
N GLY A 355 5.68 -6.88 -4.16
CA GLY A 355 6.29 -8.09 -4.71
C GLY A 355 5.43 -9.36 -4.59
N ARG A 356 4.57 -9.46 -3.56
CA ARG A 356 3.62 -10.58 -3.41
C ARG A 356 2.40 -10.42 -4.34
N ALA A 357 2.03 -9.21 -4.69
CA ALA A 357 0.88 -8.93 -5.57
C ALA A 357 1.08 -9.46 -7.00
N LEU A 358 2.33 -9.65 -7.45
CA LEU A 358 2.67 -10.35 -8.72
C LEU A 358 2.09 -11.76 -8.80
N ALA A 359 1.77 -12.40 -7.67
CA ALA A 359 1.26 -13.78 -7.60
C ALA A 359 2.14 -14.83 -8.31
N LEU A 360 3.42 -14.51 -8.55
CA LEU A 360 4.43 -15.38 -9.14
C LEU A 360 5.40 -15.87 -8.06
N ARG A 361 5.93 -17.09 -8.24
CA ARG A 361 6.98 -17.62 -7.37
C ARG A 361 8.34 -17.19 -7.92
N ALA A 362 9.00 -16.28 -7.21
CA ALA A 362 10.37 -15.89 -7.53
C ALA A 362 11.36 -17.02 -7.20
N ASP A 363 12.36 -17.21 -8.05
CA ASP A 363 13.48 -18.14 -7.81
C ASP A 363 14.46 -17.55 -6.81
N LYS A 364 14.74 -16.25 -6.95
CA LYS A 364 15.59 -15.50 -6.04
C LYS A 364 15.01 -14.12 -5.74
N LYS A 365 15.32 -13.64 -4.53
CA LYS A 365 14.95 -12.33 -4.04
C LYS A 365 16.20 -11.62 -3.54
N TYR A 366 16.36 -10.35 -3.88
CA TYR A 366 17.49 -9.54 -3.43
C TYR A 366 16.97 -8.24 -2.83
N ALA A 367 17.45 -7.88 -1.64
CA ALA A 367 17.22 -6.55 -1.07
C ALA A 367 18.20 -5.57 -1.74
N LEU A 368 17.66 -4.52 -2.35
CA LEU A 368 18.43 -3.48 -3.03
C LEU A 368 17.96 -2.10 -2.55
N TYR A 369 18.79 -1.07 -2.70
CA TYR A 369 18.47 0.27 -2.23
C TYR A 369 18.45 1.27 -3.39
N ASN A 370 17.28 1.83 -3.68
CA ASN A 370 17.14 2.97 -4.59
C ASN A 370 17.19 4.27 -3.79
N GLY A 371 18.40 4.82 -3.64
CA GLY A 371 18.62 5.92 -2.68
C GLY A 371 18.43 5.44 -1.25
N ALA A 372 17.53 6.08 -0.50
CA ALA A 372 17.20 5.67 0.87
C ALA A 372 16.11 4.57 0.93
N LEU A 373 15.42 4.32 -0.18
CA LEU A 373 14.32 3.36 -0.23
C LEU A 373 14.87 1.94 -0.36
N GLU A 374 14.52 1.08 0.60
CA GLU A 374 14.74 -0.37 0.50
C GLU A 374 13.70 -0.97 -0.45
N THR A 375 14.18 -1.71 -1.44
CA THR A 375 13.39 -2.32 -2.52
C THR A 375 13.73 -3.81 -2.60
N VAL A 376 12.87 -4.58 -3.26
CA VAL A 376 13.09 -6.03 -3.45
C VAL A 376 13.11 -6.35 -4.93
N LEU A 377 14.25 -6.83 -5.43
CA LEU A 377 14.34 -7.41 -6.76
C LEU A 377 13.90 -8.87 -6.71
N LEU A 378 12.90 -9.21 -7.52
CA LEU A 378 12.40 -10.57 -7.71
C LEU A 378 12.81 -11.07 -9.09
N THR A 379 13.43 -12.25 -9.15
CA THR A 379 13.81 -12.89 -10.42
C THR A 379 13.00 -14.17 -10.63
N PHE A 380 12.68 -14.45 -11.89
CA PHE A 380 11.80 -15.53 -12.31
C PHE A 380 12.34 -16.23 -13.57
N GLU A 381 12.22 -17.54 -13.61
CA GLU A 381 12.20 -18.35 -14.82
C GLU A 381 10.75 -18.71 -15.13
N LEU A 382 10.24 -18.19 -16.25
CA LEU A 382 8.83 -18.29 -16.60
C LEU A 382 8.62 -19.58 -17.40
N HIS A 383 8.18 -20.63 -16.72
CA HIS A 383 7.87 -21.90 -17.36
C HIS A 383 6.40 -21.96 -17.79
N ALA A 384 6.12 -22.75 -18.82
CA ALA A 384 4.74 -23.13 -19.13
C ALA A 384 4.19 -23.83 -17.89
N ARG A 385 2.93 -23.57 -17.52
CA ARG A 385 2.30 -24.40 -16.50
C ARG A 385 2.33 -25.85 -16.99
N ASP A 386 2.88 -26.75 -16.18
CA ASP A 386 2.31 -28.08 -16.12
C ASP A 386 0.85 -27.89 -15.68
N GLU A 387 -0.09 -28.18 -16.56
CA GLU A 387 -1.53 -28.20 -16.28
C GLU A 387 -1.93 -29.37 -15.38
N THR A 388 -1.00 -29.96 -14.62
CA THR A 388 -1.41 -30.83 -13.52
C THR A 388 -2.02 -29.94 -12.43
N PRO A 389 -3.31 -30.09 -12.10
CA PRO A 389 -3.90 -29.41 -10.97
C PRO A 389 -3.06 -29.81 -9.77
N ARG A 390 -2.35 -28.84 -9.22
CA ARG A 390 -1.54 -29.05 -8.02
C ARG A 390 -2.49 -29.62 -6.97
N GLU A 391 -2.25 -30.86 -6.53
CA GLU A 391 -3.07 -31.48 -5.48
C GLU A 391 -3.22 -30.47 -4.35
N ALA A 392 -4.48 -30.13 -4.03
CA ALA A 392 -4.76 -29.15 -3.03
C ALA A 392 -4.11 -29.62 -1.73
N LYS A 393 -3.16 -28.83 -1.19
CA LYS A 393 -2.52 -29.17 0.09
C LYS A 393 -3.61 -29.57 1.09
N PRO A 394 -3.48 -30.73 1.75
CA PRO A 394 -4.51 -31.20 2.68
C PRO A 394 -4.79 -30.12 3.72
N LEU A 395 -6.05 -30.01 4.13
CA LEU A 395 -6.44 -29.10 5.21
C LEU A 395 -5.75 -29.54 6.50
N SER A 396 -5.34 -28.57 7.33
CA SER A 396 -4.89 -28.89 8.69
C SER A 396 -6.04 -29.54 9.47
N PRO A 397 -5.75 -30.28 10.56
CA PRO A 397 -6.81 -30.85 11.40
C PRO A 397 -7.83 -29.80 11.86
N GLY A 398 -7.37 -28.61 12.24
CA GLY A 398 -8.23 -27.47 12.59
C GLY A 398 -9.09 -27.00 11.42
N ALA A 399 -8.49 -26.80 10.25
CA ALA A 399 -9.21 -26.37 9.05
C ALA A 399 -10.23 -27.42 8.59
N GLN A 400 -9.95 -28.71 8.79
CA GLN A 400 -10.89 -29.80 8.53
C GLN A 400 -12.08 -29.78 9.50
N MET A 401 -11.85 -29.51 10.80
CA MET A 401 -12.94 -29.31 11.77
C MET A 401 -13.81 -28.11 11.38
N LEU A 402 -13.20 -27.00 10.97
CA LEU A 402 -13.92 -25.83 10.48
C LEU A 402 -14.75 -26.18 9.23
N LYS A 403 -14.18 -26.90 8.26
CA LYS A 403 -14.89 -27.36 7.06
C LYS A 403 -16.12 -28.18 7.42
N ASN A 404 -15.94 -29.22 8.24
CA ASN A 404 -17.03 -30.09 8.69
C ASN A 404 -18.14 -29.29 9.38
N ARG A 405 -17.76 -28.29 10.19
CA ARG A 405 -18.71 -27.43 10.89
C ARG A 405 -19.49 -26.54 9.92
N LEU A 406 -18.80 -25.86 8.99
CA LEU A 406 -19.43 -25.00 7.99
C LEU A 406 -20.37 -25.79 7.08
N GLU A 407 -19.97 -26.97 6.63
CA GLU A 407 -20.84 -27.84 5.83
C GLU A 407 -22.09 -28.27 6.60
N LYS A 408 -21.97 -28.57 7.91
CA LYS A 408 -23.11 -28.89 8.75
C LYS A 408 -24.08 -27.71 8.87
N ASN A 409 -23.56 -26.50 9.09
CA ASN A 409 -24.36 -25.28 9.13
C ASN A 409 -25.06 -25.04 7.79
N LEU A 410 -24.32 -25.11 6.68
CA LEU A 410 -24.86 -24.92 5.34
C LEU A 410 -25.98 -25.92 5.03
N ARG A 411 -25.78 -27.21 5.33
CA ARG A 411 -26.82 -28.24 5.14
C ARG A 411 -28.09 -27.95 5.95
N HIS A 412 -27.95 -27.43 7.17
CA HIS A 412 -29.08 -27.13 8.05
C HIS A 412 -29.82 -25.84 7.62
N LEU A 413 -29.09 -24.77 7.30
CA LEU A 413 -29.65 -23.45 7.04
C LEU A 413 -30.13 -23.30 5.58
N ARG A 414 -29.41 -23.86 4.61
CA ARG A 414 -29.65 -23.63 3.17
C ARG A 414 -31.07 -23.97 2.72
N LYS A 415 -31.64 -25.09 3.19
CA LYS A 415 -33.02 -25.48 2.85
C LYS A 415 -34.04 -24.44 3.30
N ARG A 416 -33.84 -23.88 4.50
CA ARG A 416 -34.73 -22.87 5.08
C ARG A 416 -34.55 -21.52 4.39
N VAL A 417 -33.29 -21.09 4.22
CA VAL A 417 -32.91 -19.85 3.53
C VAL A 417 -33.50 -19.80 2.11
N GLN A 418 -33.39 -20.89 1.34
CA GLN A 418 -33.96 -21.00 0.00
C GLN A 418 -35.50 -20.96 0.00
N ARG A 419 -36.15 -21.72 0.92
CA ARG A 419 -37.61 -21.76 1.02
C ARG A 419 -38.20 -20.40 1.41
N GLU A 420 -37.52 -19.66 2.28
CA GLU A 420 -37.96 -18.34 2.77
C GLU A 420 -37.44 -17.18 1.92
N GLY A 421 -36.70 -17.45 0.83
CA GLY A 421 -36.19 -16.42 -0.09
C GLY A 421 -35.19 -15.45 0.54
N ILE A 422 -34.40 -15.92 1.51
CA ILE A 422 -33.42 -15.10 2.23
C ILE A 422 -32.09 -15.12 1.46
N GLN A 423 -31.61 -13.96 1.02
CA GLN A 423 -30.35 -13.86 0.26
C GLN A 423 -29.17 -13.40 1.13
N CYS A 424 -29.46 -12.67 2.23
CA CYS A 424 -28.45 -12.24 3.19
C CYS A 424 -28.65 -12.94 4.53
N TRP A 425 -27.65 -13.66 5.04
CA TRP A 425 -27.77 -14.48 6.26
C TRP A 425 -26.42 -14.82 6.91
N ARG A 426 -26.44 -15.16 8.21
CA ARG A 426 -25.27 -15.60 8.97
C ARG A 426 -25.00 -17.09 8.78
N GLY A 427 -23.87 -17.44 8.16
CA GLY A 427 -23.47 -18.84 7.93
C GLY A 427 -22.67 -19.49 9.05
N TYR A 428 -21.98 -18.68 9.85
CA TYR A 428 -21.14 -19.14 10.96
C TYR A 428 -20.96 -18.01 11.99
N ASP A 429 -21.07 -18.32 13.28
CA ASP A 429 -20.87 -17.33 14.35
C ASP A 429 -20.09 -17.93 15.52
N GLN A 430 -18.76 -17.92 15.39
CA GLN A 430 -17.82 -18.43 16.41
C GLN A 430 -18.19 -19.85 16.88
N ASP A 431 -18.49 -20.73 15.93
CA ASP A 431 -18.96 -22.06 16.30
C ASP A 431 -17.89 -22.94 16.94
N LEU A 432 -16.62 -22.61 16.69
CA LEU A 432 -15.44 -23.25 17.24
C LEU A 432 -14.59 -22.21 18.00
N PRO A 433 -14.12 -22.51 19.22
CA PRO A 433 -13.29 -21.60 19.99
C PRO A 433 -12.02 -21.15 19.27
N GLU A 434 -11.38 -22.03 18.48
CA GLU A 434 -10.14 -21.69 17.78
C GLU A 434 -10.35 -20.76 16.59
N TYR A 435 -11.58 -20.72 16.04
CA TYR A 435 -11.97 -19.95 14.86
C TYR A 435 -13.02 -18.92 15.24
N ALA A 436 -12.61 -17.93 16.03
CA ALA A 436 -13.47 -16.85 16.49
C ALA A 436 -13.74 -15.82 15.38
N VAL A 437 -14.54 -16.22 14.40
CA VAL A 437 -14.98 -15.37 13.29
C VAL A 437 -16.49 -15.44 13.14
N ALA A 438 -17.04 -14.45 12.45
CA ALA A 438 -18.40 -14.43 11.98
C ALA A 438 -18.38 -14.40 10.44
N ILE A 439 -19.16 -15.26 9.79
CA ILE A 439 -19.22 -15.34 8.31
C ILE A 439 -20.65 -15.05 7.88
N ASP A 440 -20.82 -13.92 7.19
CA ASP A 440 -22.07 -13.51 6.56
C ASP A 440 -22.04 -13.81 5.06
N VAL A 441 -23.17 -14.25 4.54
CA VAL A 441 -23.42 -14.45 3.12
C VAL A 441 -24.29 -13.30 2.62
N TYR A 442 -23.90 -12.69 1.51
CA TYR A 442 -24.65 -11.65 0.81
C TYR A 442 -24.85 -12.11 -0.64
N GLY A 443 -26.06 -12.53 -0.99
CA GLY A 443 -26.45 -12.77 -2.38
C GLY A 443 -26.75 -11.45 -3.09
N ASP A 444 -26.05 -11.17 -4.19
CA ASP A 444 -26.34 -10.00 -5.00
C ASP A 444 -27.50 -10.23 -5.98
N THR A 445 -28.04 -9.14 -6.51
CA THR A 445 -29.13 -9.13 -7.51
C THR A 445 -28.77 -9.82 -8.83
N ARG A 446 -27.51 -10.21 -9.05
CA ARG A 446 -27.03 -10.94 -10.22
C ARG A 446 -26.94 -12.45 -9.97
N GLY A 447 -27.32 -12.91 -8.78
CA GLY A 447 -27.28 -14.32 -8.39
C GLY A 447 -25.90 -14.79 -7.93
N HIS A 448 -25.02 -13.88 -7.53
CA HIS A 448 -23.70 -14.21 -7.00
C HIS A 448 -23.64 -14.04 -5.49
N ASP A 449 -23.17 -15.07 -4.80
CA ASP A 449 -22.87 -14.96 -3.37
C ASP A 449 -21.52 -14.26 -3.14
N HIS A 450 -21.50 -13.42 -2.11
CA HIS A 450 -20.31 -12.79 -1.53
C HIS A 450 -20.22 -13.16 -0.05
N LEU A 451 -19.00 -13.30 0.46
CA LEU A 451 -18.76 -13.57 1.88
C LEU A 451 -18.16 -12.36 2.56
N HIS A 452 -18.70 -12.02 3.73
CA HIS A 452 -18.10 -11.06 4.66
C HIS A 452 -17.66 -11.79 5.91
N ILE A 453 -16.35 -11.83 6.14
CA ILE A 453 -15.71 -12.53 7.25
C ILE A 453 -15.20 -11.48 8.25
N GLN A 454 -15.78 -11.48 9.44
CA GLN A 454 -15.41 -10.58 10.52
C GLN A 454 -14.70 -11.37 11.63
N GLU A 455 -13.46 -10.98 11.95
CA GLU A 455 -12.72 -11.59 13.06
C GLU A 455 -13.17 -10.99 14.41
N TYR A 456 -13.43 -11.86 15.40
CA TYR A 456 -13.54 -11.48 16.81
C TYR A 456 -12.16 -11.35 17.43
N ARG A 457 -12.01 -10.47 18.43
CA ARG A 457 -10.72 -10.25 19.07
C ARG A 457 -10.18 -11.56 19.65
N ALA A 458 -9.07 -12.04 19.09
CA ALA A 458 -8.33 -13.15 19.66
C ALA A 458 -7.85 -12.81 21.08
N PRO A 459 -7.87 -13.77 22.03
CA PRO A 459 -7.21 -13.60 23.32
C PRO A 459 -5.76 -13.13 23.15
N ALA A 460 -5.29 -12.28 24.07
CA ALA A 460 -3.93 -11.70 23.99
C ALA A 460 -2.81 -12.75 24.02
N GLU A 461 -3.12 -13.97 24.46
CA GLU A 461 -2.24 -15.11 24.58
C GLU A 461 -1.95 -15.83 23.24
N ILE A 462 -2.75 -15.57 22.19
CA ILE A 462 -2.55 -16.22 20.88
C ILE A 462 -1.48 -15.45 20.07
N PRO A 463 -0.39 -16.11 19.62
CA PRO A 463 0.60 -15.47 18.76
C PRO A 463 -0.02 -14.92 17.47
N VAL A 464 0.40 -13.72 17.06
CA VAL A 464 -0.12 -13.00 15.88
C VAL A 464 -0.02 -13.84 14.60
N GLU A 465 1.08 -14.56 14.42
CA GLU A 465 1.27 -15.44 13.25
C GLU A 465 0.30 -16.63 13.23
N THR A 466 -0.08 -17.14 14.40
CA THR A 466 -1.09 -18.20 14.53
C THR A 466 -2.48 -17.68 14.17
N ALA A 467 -2.85 -16.47 14.63
CA ALA A 467 -4.11 -15.83 14.27
C ALA A 467 -4.20 -15.60 12.75
N ARG A 468 -3.14 -15.07 12.14
CA ARG A 468 -3.04 -14.90 10.67
C ARG A 468 -3.12 -16.22 9.90
N ALA A 469 -2.49 -17.29 10.40
CA ALA A 469 -2.58 -18.61 9.79
C ALA A 469 -4.03 -19.13 9.81
N ARG A 470 -4.70 -19.07 10.96
CA ARG A 470 -6.12 -19.47 11.10
C ARG A 470 -7.04 -18.65 10.21
N LEU A 471 -6.81 -17.36 10.08
CA LEU A 471 -7.63 -16.50 9.22
C LEU A 471 -7.50 -16.88 7.73
N ARG A 472 -6.28 -17.25 7.28
CA ARG A 472 -6.07 -17.80 5.93
C ARG A 472 -6.80 -19.12 5.72
N GLU A 473 -6.82 -19.99 6.74
CA GLU A 473 -7.60 -21.23 6.70
C GLU A 473 -9.11 -20.93 6.61
N VAL A 474 -9.62 -19.98 7.39
CA VAL A 474 -11.03 -19.54 7.34
C VAL A 474 -11.40 -19.09 5.94
N VAL A 475 -10.63 -18.18 5.33
CA VAL A 475 -10.94 -17.67 3.97
C VAL A 475 -10.95 -18.82 2.95
N ARG A 476 -9.96 -19.72 3.02
CA ARG A 476 -9.88 -20.87 2.11
C ARG A 476 -11.08 -21.80 2.27
N VAL A 477 -11.35 -22.23 3.50
CA VAL A 477 -12.40 -23.21 3.80
C VAL A 477 -13.78 -22.61 3.55
N ALA A 478 -14.01 -21.36 3.91
CA ALA A 478 -15.28 -20.68 3.64
C ALA A 478 -15.53 -20.57 2.13
N GLY A 479 -14.54 -20.14 1.35
CA GLY A 479 -14.65 -20.10 -0.11
C GLY A 479 -14.98 -21.47 -0.71
N GLU A 480 -14.34 -22.54 -0.22
CA GLU A 480 -14.61 -23.91 -0.66
C GLU A 480 -16.02 -24.39 -0.30
N VAL A 481 -16.47 -24.19 0.94
CA VAL A 481 -17.76 -24.71 1.43
C VAL A 481 -18.95 -23.94 0.84
N PHE A 482 -18.84 -22.61 0.74
CA PHE A 482 -19.91 -21.78 0.18
C PHE A 482 -19.83 -21.68 -1.36
N GLY A 483 -18.76 -22.18 -1.99
CA GLY A 483 -18.58 -22.07 -3.44
C GLY A 483 -18.33 -20.64 -3.92
N VAL A 484 -17.74 -19.80 -3.07
CA VAL A 484 -17.47 -18.39 -3.35
C VAL A 484 -15.99 -18.20 -3.66
N PRO A 485 -15.64 -17.62 -4.83
CA PRO A 485 -14.24 -17.42 -5.19
C PRO A 485 -13.61 -16.31 -4.34
N ARG A 486 -12.27 -16.36 -4.20
CA ARG A 486 -11.53 -15.52 -3.24
C ARG A 486 -11.78 -14.02 -3.42
N GLU A 487 -11.95 -13.55 -4.64
CA GLU A 487 -12.23 -12.16 -4.98
C GLU A 487 -13.55 -11.63 -4.41
N ARG A 488 -14.53 -12.52 -4.16
CA ARG A 488 -15.83 -12.19 -3.54
C ARG A 488 -15.86 -12.46 -2.03
N ILE A 489 -14.69 -12.58 -1.40
CA ILE A 489 -14.54 -12.74 0.05
C ILE A 489 -13.91 -11.48 0.64
N ALA A 490 -14.70 -10.70 1.35
CA ALA A 490 -14.28 -9.57 2.15
C ALA A 490 -13.87 -10.05 3.56
N LEU A 491 -12.76 -9.52 4.07
CA LEU A 491 -12.21 -9.87 5.36
C LEU A 491 -11.98 -8.60 6.19
N LYS A 492 -12.61 -8.51 7.36
CA LYS A 492 -12.44 -7.40 8.31
C LYS A 492 -11.74 -7.86 9.58
N MET A 493 -10.60 -7.25 9.87
CA MET A 493 -9.80 -7.48 11.08
C MET A 493 -9.99 -6.31 12.06
N ARG A 494 -10.06 -6.60 13.37
CA ARG A 494 -10.08 -5.57 14.42
C ARG A 494 -8.65 -5.26 14.87
N GLU A 495 -7.95 -4.37 14.17
CA GLU A 495 -6.68 -3.80 14.65
C GLU A 495 -6.92 -2.47 15.40
N ARG A 496 -6.19 -2.22 16.50
CA ARG A 496 -6.07 -0.88 17.08
C ARG A 496 -4.93 -0.16 16.38
N GLY A 497 -5.21 0.97 15.73
CA GLY A 497 -4.15 1.81 15.17
C GLY A 497 -3.21 2.35 16.26
N LYS A 498 -1.92 2.47 15.95
CA LYS A 498 -1.00 3.29 16.76
C LYS A 498 -1.48 4.74 16.67
N GLY A 499 -1.97 5.30 17.78
CA GLY A 499 -2.51 6.67 17.84
C GLY A 499 -3.90 6.80 18.48
N GLY A 500 -4.49 5.72 19.00
CA GLY A 500 -5.74 5.81 19.77
C GLY A 500 -7.02 5.92 18.92
N SER A 501 -6.94 5.76 17.60
CA SER A 501 -8.16 5.51 16.81
C SER A 501 -8.76 4.17 17.24
N LYS A 502 -10.02 4.16 17.69
CA LYS A 502 -10.74 2.96 18.14
C LYS A 502 -11.00 1.93 17.02
N TYR A 503 -10.59 2.22 15.79
CA TYR A 503 -10.84 1.43 14.59
C TYR A 503 -9.58 1.37 13.71
N GLY A 504 -9.32 0.20 13.12
CA GLY A 504 -8.21 -0.05 12.18
C GLY A 504 -8.40 0.67 10.85
N GLN A 505 -7.38 0.64 9.98
CA GLN A 505 -7.50 1.13 8.60
C GLN A 505 -8.38 0.15 7.80
N PHE A 506 -9.51 0.64 7.30
CA PHE A 506 -10.37 -0.10 6.36
C PHE A 506 -9.81 -0.01 4.94
N ASP A 507 -10.17 -0.99 4.10
CA ASP A 507 -9.87 -0.94 2.67
C ASP A 507 -10.60 0.25 2.01
N GLN A 508 -10.17 0.72 0.84
CA GLN A 508 -10.84 1.84 0.14
C GLN A 508 -11.09 1.47 -1.33
N ARG A 509 -12.00 0.52 -1.55
CA ARG A 509 -12.29 -0.01 -2.88
C ARG A 509 -13.39 0.75 -3.61
N GLY A 510 -14.30 1.40 -2.88
CA GLY A 510 -15.49 2.03 -3.45
C GLY A 510 -16.50 1.03 -4.02
N GLU A 511 -16.34 -0.26 -3.71
CA GLU A 511 -17.13 -1.36 -4.26
C GLU A 511 -18.42 -1.55 -3.46
N PHE A 512 -19.55 -1.25 -4.09
CA PHE A 512 -20.87 -1.55 -3.53
C PHE A 512 -21.54 -2.64 -4.35
N ILE A 513 -22.30 -3.48 -3.66
CA ILE A 513 -23.13 -4.52 -4.26
C ILE A 513 -24.59 -4.29 -3.85
N ASP A 514 -25.51 -4.54 -4.78
CA ASP A 514 -26.94 -4.46 -4.52
C ASP A 514 -27.45 -5.86 -4.19
N VAL A 515 -28.09 -6.02 -3.03
CA VAL A 515 -28.59 -7.28 -2.47
C VAL A 515 -30.09 -7.19 -2.22
N GLU A 516 -30.79 -8.31 -2.13
CA GLU A 516 -32.23 -8.30 -1.83
C GLU A 516 -32.55 -8.81 -0.41
N GLU A 517 -33.52 -8.18 0.23
CA GLU A 517 -34.13 -8.63 1.47
C GLU A 517 -35.62 -8.25 1.48
N GLY A 518 -36.52 -9.22 1.71
CA GLY A 518 -37.96 -8.91 1.83
C GLY A 518 -38.60 -8.34 0.55
N ALA A 519 -38.10 -8.73 -0.62
CA ALA A 519 -38.46 -8.18 -1.94
C ALA A 519 -38.11 -6.68 -2.10
N LEU A 520 -37.11 -6.20 -1.35
CA LEU A 520 -36.55 -4.86 -1.44
C LEU A 520 -35.05 -4.97 -1.73
N THR A 521 -34.51 -3.99 -2.45
CA THR A 521 -33.10 -3.94 -2.84
C THR A 521 -32.33 -2.99 -1.93
N PHE A 522 -31.18 -3.42 -1.42
CA PHE A 522 -30.31 -2.63 -0.57
C PHE A 522 -28.90 -2.63 -1.11
N ARG A 523 -28.25 -1.47 -1.02
CA ARG A 523 -26.84 -1.35 -1.37
C ARG A 523 -26.00 -1.64 -0.13
N VAL A 524 -25.04 -2.57 -0.23
CA VAL A 524 -24.09 -2.91 0.84
C VAL A 524 -22.65 -2.68 0.38
N ASN A 525 -21.75 -2.42 1.32
CA ASN A 525 -20.30 -2.33 1.08
C ASN A 525 -19.58 -3.23 2.09
N LEU A 526 -18.91 -4.25 1.58
CA LEU A 526 -18.32 -5.29 2.43
C LEU A 526 -16.90 -4.96 2.92
N THR A 527 -16.28 -3.87 2.45
CA THR A 527 -14.84 -3.60 2.63
C THR A 527 -14.52 -2.29 3.33
N ASP A 528 -15.19 -1.19 2.95
CA ASP A 528 -14.67 0.17 3.19
C ASP A 528 -15.16 0.80 4.50
N TYR A 529 -16.27 0.28 5.03
CA TYR A 529 -16.92 0.80 6.23
C TYR A 529 -16.76 -0.17 7.40
N LEU A 530 -16.99 0.29 8.62
CA LEU A 530 -17.01 -0.57 9.81
C LEU A 530 -18.04 -1.69 9.64
N ASP A 531 -19.28 -1.31 9.35
CA ASP A 531 -20.40 -2.21 9.08
C ASP A 531 -20.67 -2.31 7.57
N THR A 532 -21.59 -3.19 7.17
CA THR A 532 -21.82 -3.49 5.74
C THR A 532 -22.88 -2.61 5.08
N GLY A 533 -23.63 -1.81 5.85
CA GLY A 533 -24.81 -1.09 5.37
C GLY A 533 -26.14 -1.79 5.62
N LEU A 534 -26.13 -3.05 6.08
CA LEU A 534 -27.34 -3.84 6.38
C LEU A 534 -27.10 -4.77 7.57
N PHE A 535 -27.74 -4.50 8.70
CA PHE A 535 -27.68 -5.36 9.89
C PHE A 535 -28.62 -6.56 9.73
N LEU A 536 -28.04 -7.75 9.54
CA LEU A 536 -28.79 -8.98 9.24
C LEU A 536 -29.62 -9.49 10.43
N ASP A 537 -29.15 -9.23 11.65
CA ASP A 537 -29.81 -9.54 12.91
C ASP A 537 -31.14 -8.78 13.08
N HIS A 538 -31.29 -7.61 12.47
CA HIS A 538 -32.50 -6.80 12.53
C HIS A 538 -33.53 -7.07 11.42
N ARG A 539 -33.35 -8.15 10.64
CA ARG A 539 -34.23 -8.50 9.52
C ARG A 539 -35.70 -8.63 9.91
N LEU A 540 -35.99 -9.29 11.04
CA LEU A 540 -37.38 -9.45 11.51
C LEU A 540 -37.94 -8.14 12.07
N VAL A 541 -37.12 -7.29 12.68
CA VAL A 541 -37.52 -5.93 13.11
C VAL A 541 -37.96 -5.10 11.91
N ARG A 542 -37.18 -5.10 10.82
CA ARG A 542 -37.57 -4.43 9.58
C ARG A 542 -38.88 -4.95 9.00
N ALA A 543 -39.08 -6.28 8.98
CA ALA A 543 -40.34 -6.86 8.56
C ALA A 543 -41.51 -6.40 9.44
N LYS A 544 -41.30 -6.30 10.76
CA LYS A 544 -42.32 -5.79 11.68
C LYS A 544 -42.67 -4.34 11.44
N LEU A 545 -41.68 -3.49 11.15
CA LEU A 545 -41.90 -2.09 10.78
C LEU A 545 -42.76 -1.96 9.52
N ARG A 546 -42.54 -2.82 8.52
CA ARG A 546 -43.37 -2.87 7.31
C ARG A 546 -44.82 -3.21 7.62
N GLU A 547 -45.08 -4.16 8.52
CA GLU A 547 -46.45 -4.49 8.95
C GLU A 547 -47.14 -3.30 9.63
N LEU A 548 -46.41 -2.56 10.47
CA LEU A 548 -46.94 -1.47 11.28
C LEU A 548 -47.07 -0.14 10.51
N ALA A 549 -46.45 0.00 9.34
CA ALA A 549 -46.29 1.29 8.68
C ALA A 549 -47.51 1.80 7.90
N LYS A 550 -48.45 0.92 7.55
CA LYS A 550 -49.57 1.23 6.65
C LYS A 550 -50.34 2.48 7.08
N ASP A 551 -50.45 3.45 6.16
CA ASP A 551 -51.18 4.72 6.31
C ASP A 551 -50.69 5.63 7.46
N ARG A 552 -49.51 5.36 8.02
CA ARG A 552 -48.91 6.14 9.12
C ARG A 552 -47.75 7.02 8.63
N ARG A 553 -47.49 8.14 9.30
CA ARG A 553 -46.18 8.82 9.16
C ARG A 553 -45.15 8.02 9.93
N PHE A 554 -44.01 7.76 9.29
CA PHE A 554 -42.91 7.02 9.87
C PHE A 554 -41.75 7.94 10.22
N LEU A 555 -41.22 7.83 11.44
CA LEU A 555 -39.98 8.47 11.87
C LEU A 555 -38.93 7.39 12.15
N ASN A 556 -37.74 7.55 11.59
CA ASN A 556 -36.58 6.69 11.84
C ASN A 556 -35.46 7.52 12.45
N LEU A 557 -35.15 7.29 13.72
CA LEU A 557 -34.07 7.98 14.44
C LEU A 557 -32.83 7.09 14.48
N PHE A 558 -31.65 7.70 14.33
CA PHE A 558 -30.38 6.98 14.14
C PHE A 558 -30.44 6.12 12.87
N ALA A 559 -30.93 6.74 11.79
CA ALA A 559 -31.42 6.02 10.62
C ALA A 559 -30.36 5.21 9.88
N TYR A 560 -29.07 5.50 10.06
CA TYR A 560 -27.98 4.86 9.35
C TYR A 560 -28.23 4.89 7.83
N THR A 561 -28.23 3.75 7.16
CA THR A 561 -28.51 3.59 5.72
C THR A 561 -30.01 3.49 5.40
N ALA A 562 -30.88 3.84 6.37
CA ALA A 562 -32.34 3.91 6.29
C ALA A 562 -33.05 2.64 5.79
N THR A 563 -32.49 1.46 6.04
CA THR A 563 -33.10 0.17 5.66
C THR A 563 -34.49 0.01 6.26
N ALA A 564 -34.70 0.43 7.51
CA ALA A 564 -36.01 0.49 8.17
C ALA A 564 -37.01 1.41 7.44
N SER A 565 -36.56 2.57 6.94
CA SER A 565 -37.41 3.52 6.21
C SER A 565 -37.86 2.97 4.86
N VAL A 566 -37.01 2.21 4.18
CA VAL A 566 -37.40 1.50 2.94
C VAL A 566 -38.50 0.48 3.24
N TYR A 567 -38.37 -0.29 4.32
CA TYR A 567 -39.40 -1.25 4.74
C TYR A 567 -40.72 -0.56 5.11
N ALA A 568 -40.66 0.55 5.86
CA ALA A 568 -41.85 1.31 6.21
C ALA A 568 -42.56 1.89 4.96
N ALA A 569 -41.80 2.46 4.02
CA ALA A 569 -42.34 2.95 2.75
C ALA A 569 -43.01 1.82 1.94
N ALA A 570 -42.35 0.65 1.84
CA ALA A 570 -42.90 -0.54 1.20
C ALA A 570 -44.10 -1.15 1.93
N GLY A 571 -44.29 -0.81 3.20
CA GLY A 571 -45.47 -1.15 4.01
C GLY A 571 -46.65 -0.19 3.82
N GLY A 572 -46.48 0.85 3.00
CA GLY A 572 -47.51 1.85 2.77
C GLY A 572 -47.50 3.01 3.76
N ALA A 573 -46.33 3.36 4.34
CA ALA A 573 -46.20 4.61 5.09
C ALA A 573 -46.63 5.81 4.23
N ARG A 574 -47.38 6.74 4.82
CA ARG A 574 -47.83 7.96 4.15
C ARG A 574 -46.65 8.83 3.71
N ASP A 575 -45.66 8.91 4.59
CA ASP A 575 -44.40 9.61 4.44
C ASP A 575 -43.39 9.04 5.45
N THR A 576 -42.10 9.13 5.12
CA THR A 576 -41.01 8.68 5.97
C THR A 576 -40.07 9.84 6.26
N THR A 577 -39.64 9.99 7.51
CA THR A 577 -38.60 10.95 7.92
C THR A 577 -37.47 10.17 8.57
N SER A 578 -36.27 10.26 8.02
CA SER A 578 -35.10 9.52 8.52
C SER A 578 -34.04 10.51 9.00
N VAL A 579 -33.61 10.37 10.25
CA VAL A 579 -32.73 11.32 10.95
C VAL A 579 -31.43 10.64 11.33
N ASP A 580 -30.31 11.21 10.90
CA ASP A 580 -28.97 10.73 11.27
C ASP A 580 -27.96 11.89 11.33
N LEU A 581 -26.91 11.77 12.13
CA LEU A 581 -25.85 12.78 12.21
C LEU A 581 -24.90 12.72 10.99
N SER A 582 -24.79 11.57 10.34
CA SER A 582 -23.84 11.30 9.27
C SER A 582 -24.40 11.64 7.89
N ALA A 583 -23.84 12.67 7.25
CA ALA A 583 -24.17 13.00 5.86
C ALA A 583 -23.85 11.82 4.91
N THR A 584 -22.79 11.06 5.19
CA THR A 584 -22.41 9.89 4.40
C THR A 584 -23.47 8.80 4.45
N TYR A 585 -24.03 8.53 5.64
CA TYR A 585 -25.09 7.53 5.77
C TYR A 585 -26.42 8.03 5.20
N LEU A 586 -26.71 9.34 5.28
CA LEU A 586 -27.87 9.92 4.63
C LEU A 586 -27.77 9.88 3.10
N ASP A 587 -26.61 10.09 2.50
CA ASP A 587 -26.43 9.87 1.05
C ASP A 587 -26.70 8.40 0.68
N TRP A 588 -26.19 7.47 1.48
CA TRP A 588 -26.45 6.04 1.28
C TRP A 588 -27.94 5.70 1.47
N ALA A 589 -28.58 6.25 2.49
CA ALA A 589 -30.01 6.13 2.73
C ALA A 589 -30.84 6.62 1.53
N SER A 590 -30.46 7.74 0.93
CA SER A 590 -31.09 8.27 -0.29
C SER A 590 -31.03 7.26 -1.43
N ARG A 591 -29.86 6.61 -1.63
CA ARG A 591 -29.69 5.56 -2.65
C ARG A 591 -30.54 4.33 -2.35
N ASN A 592 -30.61 3.87 -1.10
CA ASN A 592 -31.45 2.73 -0.72
C ASN A 592 -32.94 3.02 -0.95
N LEU A 593 -33.42 4.23 -0.61
CA LEU A 593 -34.80 4.64 -0.91
C LEU A 593 -35.05 4.69 -2.43
N ALA A 594 -34.13 5.28 -3.19
CA ALA A 594 -34.23 5.38 -4.64
C ALA A 594 -34.22 4.03 -5.36
N LEU A 595 -33.41 3.07 -4.91
CA LEU A 595 -33.37 1.69 -5.45
C LEU A 595 -34.74 0.99 -5.39
N ASN A 596 -35.62 1.42 -4.48
CA ASN A 596 -36.95 0.85 -4.29
C ASN A 596 -38.08 1.79 -4.78
N GLY A 597 -37.73 2.84 -5.53
CA GLY A 597 -38.70 3.79 -6.08
C GLY A 597 -39.26 4.81 -5.08
N PHE A 598 -38.73 4.87 -3.86
CA PHE A 598 -39.17 5.82 -2.84
C PHE A 598 -38.37 7.12 -2.94
N THR A 599 -38.88 8.09 -3.71
CA THR A 599 -38.20 9.38 -3.92
C THR A 599 -39.15 10.57 -3.71
N GLY A 600 -38.59 11.79 -3.74
CA GLY A 600 -39.34 13.02 -3.64
C GLY A 600 -39.73 13.42 -2.21
N ALA A 601 -40.59 14.43 -2.10
CA ALA A 601 -40.86 15.13 -0.84
C ALA A 601 -41.52 14.27 0.27
N LYS A 602 -42.05 13.08 -0.07
CA LYS A 602 -42.63 12.14 0.89
C LYS A 602 -41.58 11.39 1.72
N HIS A 603 -40.33 11.35 1.28
CA HIS A 603 -39.25 10.61 1.94
C HIS A 603 -38.13 11.58 2.33
N ARG A 604 -38.23 12.12 3.54
CA ARG A 604 -37.32 13.16 4.07
C ARG A 604 -36.10 12.52 4.73
N LEU A 605 -34.94 13.11 4.46
CA LEU A 605 -33.67 12.78 5.10
C LEU A 605 -33.17 14.03 5.84
N MET A 606 -32.92 13.90 7.14
CA MET A 606 -32.61 15.02 8.03
C MET A 606 -31.26 14.79 8.70
N GLN A 607 -30.29 15.66 8.40
CA GLN A 607 -29.03 15.66 9.13
C GLN A 607 -29.18 16.41 10.46
N ALA A 608 -29.44 15.68 11.54
CA ALA A 608 -29.65 16.25 12.86
C ALA A 608 -29.32 15.27 13.98
N ASP A 609 -29.06 15.81 15.17
CA ASP A 609 -29.13 15.04 16.40
C ASP A 609 -30.58 14.61 16.66
N ALA A 610 -30.80 13.37 17.07
CA ALA A 610 -32.14 12.79 17.21
C ALA A 610 -32.98 13.52 18.26
N LEU A 611 -32.39 13.87 19.41
CA LEU A 611 -33.11 14.52 20.49
C LEU A 611 -33.39 15.98 20.16
N ALA A 612 -32.41 16.69 19.58
CA ALA A 612 -32.60 18.05 19.08
C ALA A 612 -33.65 18.12 17.95
N PHE A 613 -33.72 17.10 17.09
CA PHE A 613 -34.76 16.98 16.08
C PHE A 613 -36.14 16.84 16.71
N LEU A 614 -36.31 15.91 17.65
CA LEU A 614 -37.58 15.68 18.35
C LEU A 614 -38.10 16.93 19.07
N GLN A 615 -37.20 17.72 19.68
CA GLN A 615 -37.55 18.96 20.38
C GLN A 615 -38.03 20.08 19.44
N ARG A 616 -37.51 20.12 18.20
CA ARG A 616 -37.84 21.18 17.23
C ARG A 616 -39.02 20.83 16.34
N ASP A 617 -39.15 19.56 15.97
CA ASP A 617 -40.21 19.07 15.11
C ASP A 617 -41.56 19.13 15.82
N GLN A 618 -42.63 19.47 15.10
CA GLN A 618 -44.00 19.52 15.61
C GLN A 618 -44.90 18.46 14.96
N THR A 619 -44.32 17.62 14.10
CA THR A 619 -45.02 16.55 13.41
C THR A 619 -45.33 15.41 14.38
N HIS A 620 -46.54 14.86 14.29
CA HIS A 620 -46.91 13.63 15.00
C HIS A 620 -46.78 12.41 14.07
N TYR A 621 -46.22 11.32 14.61
CA TYR A 621 -45.91 10.10 13.87
C TYR A 621 -46.73 8.92 14.40
N GLY A 622 -47.24 8.10 13.48
CA GLY A 622 -47.98 6.87 13.84
C GLY A 622 -47.04 5.69 14.10
N LEU A 623 -45.80 5.77 13.63
CA LEU A 623 -44.76 4.78 13.86
C LEU A 623 -43.41 5.47 14.00
N ILE A 624 -42.72 5.24 15.12
CA ILE A 624 -41.36 5.74 15.37
C ILE A 624 -40.45 4.54 15.56
N TYR A 625 -39.36 4.45 14.80
CA TYR A 625 -38.30 3.48 15.01
C TYR A 625 -37.07 4.16 15.58
N VAL A 626 -36.50 3.56 16.63
CA VAL A 626 -35.36 4.09 17.37
C VAL A 626 -34.38 2.95 17.62
N ASP A 627 -33.24 2.97 16.94
CA ASP A 627 -32.17 1.97 17.10
C ASP A 627 -30.81 2.68 17.26
N PRO A 628 -30.53 3.23 18.46
CA PRO A 628 -29.34 4.02 18.67
C PRO A 628 -28.10 3.12 18.89
N PRO A 629 -26.89 3.63 18.59
CA PRO A 629 -25.67 2.95 18.98
C PRO A 629 -25.55 2.91 20.51
N THR A 630 -24.78 1.95 21.04
CA THR A 630 -24.52 1.88 22.50
C THR A 630 -23.93 3.18 23.05
N PHE A 631 -22.97 3.73 22.32
CA PHE A 631 -22.33 5.01 22.60
C PHE A 631 -22.19 5.80 21.30
N SER A 632 -22.44 7.09 21.36
CA SER A 632 -22.13 8.02 20.28
C SER A 632 -21.32 9.19 20.82
N ASN A 633 -20.10 9.36 20.31
CA ASN A 633 -19.26 10.53 20.57
C ASN A 633 -19.12 11.28 19.25
N SER A 634 -19.79 12.41 19.12
CA SER A 634 -19.76 13.25 17.92
C SER A 634 -19.27 14.64 18.28
N LYS A 635 -18.46 15.27 17.42
CA LYS A 635 -18.12 16.70 17.58
C LYS A 635 -19.33 17.64 17.38
N ARG A 636 -20.46 17.09 16.92
CA ARG A 636 -21.67 17.85 16.50
C ARG A 636 -22.87 17.66 17.44
N ALA A 637 -22.73 16.85 18.48
CA ALA A 637 -23.79 16.56 19.45
C ALA A 637 -23.18 16.23 20.82
N ASP A 638 -23.97 16.26 21.88
CA ASP A 638 -23.54 15.79 23.19
C ASP A 638 -23.32 14.27 23.19
N ASP A 639 -22.49 13.77 24.10
CA ASP A 639 -22.23 12.34 24.24
C ASP A 639 -23.52 11.59 24.63
N PHE A 640 -23.88 10.58 23.84
CA PHE A 640 -25.05 9.72 24.07
C PHE A 640 -24.63 8.33 24.57
N ASP A 641 -25.32 7.84 25.59
CA ASP A 641 -25.21 6.47 26.12
C ASP A 641 -26.63 5.87 26.19
N VAL A 642 -26.86 4.77 25.47
CA VAL A 642 -28.20 4.18 25.38
C VAL A 642 -28.76 3.76 26.74
N GLN A 643 -27.94 3.26 27.66
CA GLN A 643 -28.40 2.80 28.97
C GLN A 643 -28.75 3.97 29.91
N ARG A 644 -28.04 5.09 29.76
CA ARG A 644 -28.29 6.30 30.56
C ARG A 644 -29.45 7.12 30.00
N ASP A 645 -29.55 7.22 28.68
CA ASP A 645 -30.36 8.24 28.02
C ASP A 645 -31.66 7.71 27.39
N HIS A 646 -31.90 6.38 27.39
CA HIS A 646 -33.07 5.81 26.70
C HIS A 646 -34.40 6.34 27.21
N VAL A 647 -34.57 6.59 28.52
CA VAL A 647 -35.82 7.11 29.08
C VAL A 647 -36.17 8.47 28.46
N LYS A 648 -35.24 9.43 28.55
CA LYS A 648 -35.39 10.77 27.99
C LYS A 648 -35.67 10.75 26.48
N LEU A 649 -34.99 9.87 25.74
CA LEU A 649 -35.17 9.72 24.30
C LEU A 649 -36.57 9.16 23.97
N LEU A 650 -37.02 8.13 24.69
CA LEU A 650 -38.32 7.50 24.45
C LEU A 650 -39.50 8.39 24.88
N GLU A 651 -39.36 9.15 25.96
CA GLU A 651 -40.32 10.18 26.35
C GLU A 651 -40.44 11.27 25.28
N ALA A 652 -39.31 11.77 24.75
CA ALA A 652 -39.32 12.74 23.66
C ALA A 652 -39.94 12.18 22.38
N CYS A 653 -39.78 10.88 22.11
CA CYS A 653 -40.50 10.20 21.03
C CYS A 653 -42.01 10.17 21.33
N GLY A 654 -42.39 9.90 22.58
CA GLY A 654 -43.78 9.95 23.06
C GLY A 654 -44.46 11.30 22.82
N GLU A 655 -43.73 12.41 22.98
CA GLU A 655 -44.24 13.76 22.70
C GLU A 655 -44.59 13.99 21.23
N ARG A 656 -44.01 13.19 20.33
CA ARG A 656 -44.25 13.24 18.88
C ARG A 656 -45.07 12.04 18.39
N LEU A 657 -45.57 11.20 19.28
CA LEU A 657 -46.32 10.00 18.93
C LEU A 657 -47.81 10.33 18.77
N ALA A 658 -48.44 9.83 17.72
CA ALA A 658 -49.89 9.89 17.58
C ALA A 658 -50.58 9.03 18.65
N GLY A 659 -51.85 9.32 18.97
CA GLY A 659 -52.58 8.62 20.04
C GLY A 659 -52.75 7.11 19.84
N ASP A 660 -52.75 6.62 18.60
CA ASP A 660 -52.74 5.19 18.22
C ASP A 660 -51.36 4.70 17.72
N GLY A 661 -50.34 5.51 17.96
CA GLY A 661 -48.98 5.30 17.48
C GLY A 661 -48.24 4.23 18.27
N VAL A 662 -47.12 3.77 17.71
CA VAL A 662 -46.21 2.83 18.37
C VAL A 662 -44.76 3.25 18.15
N ILE A 663 -43.96 3.13 19.21
CA ILE A 663 -42.50 3.24 19.14
C ILE A 663 -41.94 1.82 19.11
N VAL A 664 -41.12 1.51 18.12
CA VAL A 664 -40.31 0.30 18.06
C VAL A 664 -38.89 0.70 18.48
N PHE A 665 -38.51 0.35 19.69
CA PHE A 665 -37.19 0.62 20.24
C PHE A 665 -36.33 -0.64 20.15
N SER A 666 -35.12 -0.51 19.62
CA SER A 666 -34.14 -1.60 19.58
C SER A 666 -32.78 -1.07 20.01
N ASN A 667 -31.89 -1.96 20.45
CA ASN A 667 -30.46 -1.67 20.54
C ASN A 667 -29.64 -2.96 20.67
N ASN A 668 -28.36 -2.89 20.31
CA ASN A 668 -27.42 -4.01 20.34
C ASN A 668 -26.52 -4.06 21.59
N PHE A 669 -26.82 -3.27 22.63
CA PHE A 669 -26.03 -3.30 23.86
C PHE A 669 -26.40 -4.52 24.70
N ARG A 670 -25.57 -5.57 24.66
CA ARG A 670 -25.83 -6.88 25.31
C ARG A 670 -26.13 -6.84 26.81
N ARG A 671 -25.78 -5.75 27.50
CA ARG A 671 -26.03 -5.58 28.95
C ARG A 671 -27.14 -4.58 29.24
N PHE A 672 -27.84 -4.12 28.19
CA PHE A 672 -28.91 -3.15 28.31
C PHE A 672 -30.04 -3.68 29.19
N LYS A 673 -30.57 -2.81 30.03
CA LYS A 673 -31.77 -3.02 30.80
C LYS A 673 -32.71 -1.85 30.54
N LEU A 674 -33.89 -2.14 30.01
CA LEU A 674 -34.94 -1.14 29.87
C LEU A 674 -35.39 -0.71 31.27
N ASP A 675 -35.44 0.59 31.50
CA ASP A 675 -36.03 1.16 32.71
C ASP A 675 -37.55 1.13 32.59
N HIS A 676 -38.11 -0.03 32.91
CA HIS A 676 -39.52 -0.31 32.74
C HIS A 676 -40.39 0.50 33.71
N GLU A 677 -39.88 0.82 34.89
CA GLU A 677 -40.61 1.59 35.91
C GLU A 677 -40.81 3.04 35.44
N ALA A 678 -39.72 3.69 35.00
CA ALA A 678 -39.78 5.07 34.52
C ALA A 678 -40.67 5.25 33.28
N LEU A 679 -40.75 4.24 32.40
CA LEU A 679 -41.51 4.31 31.15
C LEU A 679 -42.97 3.85 31.28
N ALA A 680 -43.28 3.03 32.29
CA ALA A 680 -44.62 2.45 32.48
C ALA A 680 -45.70 3.48 32.81
N GLU A 681 -45.33 4.67 33.32
CA GLU A 681 -46.31 5.75 33.57
C GLU A 681 -46.94 6.25 32.26
N ARG A 682 -46.21 6.18 31.14
CA ARG A 682 -46.64 6.74 29.85
C ARG A 682 -46.99 5.69 28.81
N PHE A 683 -46.35 4.52 28.90
CA PHE A 683 -46.42 3.51 27.84
C PHE A 683 -46.84 2.13 28.35
N GLU A 684 -47.67 1.44 27.55
CA GLU A 684 -47.75 -0.01 27.55
C GLU A 684 -46.53 -0.57 26.80
N ILE A 685 -45.74 -1.41 27.46
CA ILE A 685 -44.47 -1.93 26.94
C ILE A 685 -44.62 -3.43 26.65
N GLU A 686 -44.36 -3.81 25.41
CA GLU A 686 -44.32 -5.20 24.95
C GLU A 686 -42.85 -5.56 24.64
N ASP A 687 -42.29 -6.54 25.37
CA ASP A 687 -40.98 -7.10 25.05
C ASP A 687 -41.09 -8.05 23.86
N TRP A 688 -40.46 -7.64 22.76
CA TRP A 688 -40.43 -8.37 21.50
C TRP A 688 -39.00 -8.81 21.13
N SER A 689 -38.09 -8.86 22.10
CA SER A 689 -36.69 -9.19 21.90
C SER A 689 -36.52 -10.60 21.33
N ALA A 690 -37.03 -11.63 22.02
CA ALA A 690 -36.85 -13.02 21.57
C ALA A 690 -37.52 -13.33 20.21
N PRO A 691 -38.76 -12.89 19.93
CA PRO A 691 -39.38 -13.06 18.61
C PRO A 691 -38.67 -12.30 17.48
N SER A 692 -37.92 -11.24 17.80
CA SER A 692 -37.19 -10.44 16.83
C SER A 692 -35.87 -11.06 16.35
N ILE A 693 -35.39 -12.13 17.01
CA ILE A 693 -34.12 -12.79 16.66
C ILE A 693 -34.30 -13.71 15.44
N PRO A 694 -33.59 -13.48 14.32
CA PRO A 694 -33.62 -14.38 13.17
C PRO A 694 -33.02 -15.76 13.50
N PHE A 695 -33.50 -16.81 12.84
CA PHE A 695 -33.05 -18.17 13.12
C PHE A 695 -31.54 -18.39 12.91
N ASP A 696 -30.94 -17.64 11.99
CA ASP A 696 -29.51 -17.68 11.67
C ASP A 696 -28.64 -16.98 12.73
N PHE A 697 -29.26 -16.34 13.73
CA PHE A 697 -28.60 -15.77 14.90
C PHE A 697 -28.99 -16.43 16.23
N ALA A 698 -29.79 -17.50 16.21
CA ALA A 698 -30.38 -18.11 17.41
C ALA A 698 -29.37 -18.62 18.46
N ARG A 699 -28.08 -18.80 18.11
CA ARG A 699 -27.03 -19.18 19.08
C ARG A 699 -26.70 -18.05 20.07
N ARG A 700 -27.02 -16.81 19.73
CA ARG A 700 -26.84 -15.64 20.59
C ARG A 700 -28.18 -14.91 20.67
N ALA A 701 -29.01 -15.36 21.60
CA ALA A 701 -30.34 -14.78 21.80
C ALA A 701 -30.31 -13.35 22.39
N ASP A 702 -29.14 -12.87 22.83
CA ASP A 702 -28.89 -11.57 23.45
C ASP A 702 -28.16 -10.58 22.50
N ILE A 703 -28.18 -10.81 21.19
CA ILE A 703 -27.52 -9.95 20.18
C ILE A 703 -28.08 -8.52 20.14
N HIS A 704 -29.39 -8.38 20.40
CA HIS A 704 -30.11 -7.13 20.51
C HIS A 704 -31.36 -7.34 21.36
N GLY A 705 -31.89 -6.26 21.92
CA GLY A 705 -33.22 -6.23 22.53
C GLY A 705 -34.16 -5.38 21.71
N CYS A 706 -35.47 -5.69 21.72
CA CYS A 706 -36.48 -4.97 20.96
C CYS A 706 -37.80 -4.86 21.75
N TRP A 707 -38.36 -3.67 21.83
CA TRP A 707 -39.58 -3.37 22.59
C TRP A 707 -40.55 -2.54 21.75
N LEU A 708 -41.84 -2.82 21.89
CA LEU A 708 -42.92 -2.02 21.32
C LEU A 708 -43.58 -1.22 22.44
N LEU A 709 -43.54 0.11 22.35
CA LEU A 709 -44.12 1.02 23.32
C LEU A 709 -45.33 1.71 22.70
N ARG A 710 -46.49 1.62 23.34
CA ARG A 710 -47.73 2.28 22.93
C ARG A 710 -48.18 3.23 24.03
N PRO A 711 -48.73 4.41 23.72
CA PRO A 711 -49.22 5.29 24.76
C PRO A 711 -50.40 4.61 25.46
N HIS A 712 -50.56 4.86 26.76
CA HIS A 712 -51.80 4.47 27.44
C HIS A 712 -52.99 5.10 26.71
N ARG A 713 -54.03 4.32 26.44
CA ARG A 713 -55.26 4.88 25.90
C ARG A 713 -55.80 5.88 26.91
N PRO A 714 -56.17 7.11 26.52
CA PRO A 714 -56.99 7.93 27.40
C PRO A 714 -58.25 7.12 27.72
N ASP A 715 -58.60 7.05 29.00
CA ASP A 715 -59.93 6.56 29.40
C ASP A 715 -60.95 7.27 28.51
N VAL A 716 -61.88 6.49 27.96
CA VAL A 716 -62.96 7.04 27.15
C VAL A 716 -63.77 7.94 28.06
N ASP A 717 -63.48 9.24 28.03
CA ASP A 717 -64.29 10.26 28.67
C ASP A 717 -65.70 10.13 28.09
N VAL A 718 -66.60 9.67 28.95
CA VAL A 718 -68.04 9.75 28.76
C VAL A 718 -68.35 11.17 28.32
N ASN A 719 -68.88 11.32 27.11
CA ASN A 719 -69.32 12.61 26.60
C ASN A 719 -70.27 13.25 27.63
N PRO A 720 -69.89 14.36 28.29
CA PRO A 720 -70.73 14.97 29.33
C PRO A 720 -72.03 15.58 28.78
N TRP A 721 -72.21 15.55 27.45
CA TRP A 721 -73.38 16.08 26.74
C TRP A 721 -74.44 15.03 26.38
N ASP A 722 -74.20 13.73 26.61
CA ASP A 722 -75.18 12.67 26.30
C ASP A 722 -76.41 12.68 27.24
N GLY A 723 -76.38 13.48 28.32
CA GLY A 723 -77.47 13.61 29.30
C GLY A 723 -78.31 14.90 29.22
N ALA A 724 -78.00 15.84 28.32
CA ALA A 724 -78.69 17.13 28.27
C ALA A 724 -80.06 17.03 27.58
N ARG A 725 -81.09 16.62 28.33
CA ARG A 725 -82.50 16.76 27.91
C ARG A 725 -82.84 18.25 27.76
N ILE A 726 -83.12 18.66 26.52
CA ILE A 726 -83.83 19.91 26.21
C ILE A 726 -85.23 19.80 26.84
N LYS A 727 -85.52 20.63 27.85
CA LYS A 727 -86.91 20.88 28.28
C LYS A 727 -87.55 21.84 27.27
N LYS A 728 -88.75 21.46 26.81
CA LYS A 728 -89.62 22.20 25.88
C LYS A 728 -89.82 23.66 26.29
#